data_AF-A0A167IE15-F1
#
_entry.id   AF-A0A167IE15-F1
#
_cell.length_a   1.000
_cell.length_b   1.000
_cell.length_c   1.000
_cell.angle_alpha   90.00
_cell.angle_beta   90.00
_cell.angle_gamma   90.00
#
_symmetry.space_group_name_H-M   'P 1'
#
loop_
_entity.id
_entity.type
_entity.pdbx_description
1 polymer ?
#
loop_
_entity_poly.entity_id
_entity_poly.type
_entity_poly.pdbx_seq_one_letter_code
_entity_poly.pdbx_strand_id
1 'polypeptide(L)'
;MLNERSFHERREEEEEGRGWNSRLLPFAVKLKERSPTEEKHEQFWLGKEERAPDWLELFYDLVIVAVLSVFSSAHEVSSPQSVLIYFSYFVIIWWVWASQTMYDVHFQANDWLHRIFKCMQLAAFAFVGATSGNFTPFSVIGNDGLDPESIAADTQADSWKGVAIAYAAGRFILVLQYLLVAVRFAFPKLGAQLYGKHRHLFLVLVPAAIYTLSGILWLIAGLIPTNASAKVGLAYFALCVEILSAVVLPMMPGYVKPPASMISERFGALTLVILGEGIISIVRTFSFVISGFGFSNDQYAQCFCALIIIFASWHFLFHGFPSERPLKRKSGALWLVLHLPLHFIMLLLLSGMKNATIYGNIGDALGQTLTNIQDVRIAIQNQTLDSVDQQNYWLALNLGKTDIDTPYPEEFALWNASTFDPQDFGDPDLEVASYFGEIFMAVADSFQLELSDEVLTLASTLINVNTTFISNDEERNNTINEAQEQVDEFISAYITDLAQGTLFFFPCAGGLVVLASLLVLLRAAPLGIWMWANWGIQVALASGLCLLGFLDVGNQELNIDSDTELTAYSVLDAGWMLPLVAIVYAILIIIEYNMLLLAKRMDPHRRNAESESVEGGGSERADTALKPMQLHSRNGSGLVAVGDSIPVAQMPSRPLYLEYD
;
A
#
# COMPACT_ATOMS: atom_id res chain seq x y z
N MET A 1 -37.22 39.31 18.87
CA MET A 1 -37.56 38.23 19.82
C MET A 1 -37.11 36.94 19.17
N LEU A 2 -35.87 36.57 19.45
CA LEU A 2 -35.20 35.37 18.96
C LEU A 2 -34.67 34.67 20.21
N ASN A 3 -34.62 33.33 20.15
CA ASN A 3 -34.17 32.39 21.18
C ASN A 3 -35.17 31.99 22.27
N GLU A 4 -36.11 31.13 21.90
CA GLU A 4 -36.40 29.92 22.71
C GLU A 4 -36.64 28.75 21.75
N ARG A 5 -35.55 28.17 21.21
CA ARG A 5 -35.65 26.79 20.68
C ARG A 5 -36.05 25.90 21.85
N SER A 6 -37.13 25.15 21.70
CA SER A 6 -37.63 24.28 22.76
C SER A 6 -36.53 23.30 23.17
N PHE A 7 -36.50 22.89 24.43
CA PHE A 7 -35.51 21.94 24.93
C PHE A 7 -35.52 20.63 24.13
N HIS A 8 -36.69 20.23 23.62
CA HIS A 8 -36.87 19.05 22.77
C HIS A 8 -36.21 19.18 21.39
N GLU A 9 -36.35 20.31 20.69
CA GLU A 9 -35.68 20.51 19.39
C GLU A 9 -34.15 20.52 19.51
N ARG A 10 -33.61 21.07 20.61
CA ARG A 10 -32.16 20.99 20.89
C ARG A 10 -31.70 19.57 21.20
N ARG A 11 -32.56 18.77 21.85
CA ARG A 11 -32.27 17.39 22.23
C ARG A 11 -32.39 16.46 21.02
N GLU A 12 -33.35 16.68 20.14
CA GLU A 12 -33.47 15.99 18.84
C GLU A 12 -32.30 16.34 17.91
N GLU A 13 -31.88 17.61 17.78
CA GLU A 13 -30.66 17.95 17.03
C GLU A 13 -29.39 17.33 17.66
N GLU A 14 -29.29 17.24 18.99
CA GLU A 14 -28.17 16.55 19.66
C GLU A 14 -28.22 15.02 19.54
N GLU A 15 -29.41 14.42 19.44
CA GLU A 15 -29.62 12.97 19.27
C GLU A 15 -29.51 12.54 17.78
N GLU A 16 -29.93 13.40 16.85
CA GLU A 16 -29.71 13.29 15.40
C GLU A 16 -28.25 13.54 15.03
N GLY A 17 -27.58 14.55 15.61
CA GLY A 17 -26.14 14.79 15.44
C GLY A 17 -25.29 13.63 16.00
N ARG A 18 -25.77 12.96 17.05
CA ARG A 18 -25.16 11.73 17.55
C ARG A 18 -25.56 10.47 16.77
N GLY A 19 -26.43 10.54 15.76
CA GLY A 19 -26.74 9.47 14.80
C GLY A 19 -27.29 8.19 15.45
N TRP A 20 -28.03 8.27 16.56
CA TRP A 20 -28.53 7.09 17.28
C TRP A 20 -29.81 6.49 16.70
N ASN A 21 -30.46 7.18 15.77
CA ASN A 21 -31.77 6.84 15.22
C ASN A 21 -31.76 5.90 13.98
N SER A 22 -30.60 5.48 13.47
CA SER A 22 -30.58 4.46 12.40
C SER A 22 -30.82 3.05 12.95
N ARG A 23 -31.76 2.31 12.33
CA ARG A 23 -32.03 0.89 12.64
C ARG A 23 -30.83 -0.01 12.33
N LEU A 24 -30.02 0.38 11.36
CA LEU A 24 -28.71 -0.23 11.08
C LEU A 24 -27.70 0.38 12.05
N LEU A 25 -26.87 -0.43 12.71
CA LEU A 25 -25.68 0.08 13.39
C LEU A 25 -24.81 0.75 12.30
N PRO A 26 -24.51 2.06 12.39
CA PRO A 26 -23.49 2.59 11.52
C PRO A 26 -22.20 1.86 11.87
N PHE A 27 -21.63 1.13 10.90
CA PHE A 27 -20.25 0.66 10.90
C PHE A 27 -19.31 1.88 10.80
N ALA A 28 -19.44 2.82 11.73
CA ALA A 28 -18.62 4.01 11.80
C ALA A 28 -18.42 4.35 13.27
N VAL A 29 -17.15 4.40 13.68
CA VAL A 29 -16.74 4.82 15.01
C VAL A 29 -17.24 6.26 15.23
N LYS A 30 -18.19 6.46 16.15
CA LYS A 30 -18.77 7.78 16.45
C LYS A 30 -17.76 8.64 17.20
N LEU A 31 -17.02 9.46 16.47
CA LEU A 31 -16.02 10.36 17.00
C LEU A 31 -16.67 11.69 17.47
N LYS A 32 -16.16 12.32 18.53
CA LYS A 32 -16.71 13.57 19.12
C LYS A 32 -16.94 14.66 18.06
N GLU A 33 -18.15 15.20 17.98
CA GLU A 33 -18.46 16.38 17.16
C GLU A 33 -17.76 17.62 17.69
N ARG A 34 -17.33 18.50 16.78
CA ARG A 34 -16.57 19.71 17.09
C ARG A 34 -17.45 20.94 16.92
N SER A 35 -17.25 21.97 17.74
CA SER A 35 -18.15 23.13 17.76
C SER A 35 -18.10 23.93 16.44
N PRO A 36 -19.26 24.41 15.92
CA PRO A 36 -19.37 25.12 14.63
C PRO A 36 -18.62 26.46 14.55
N THR A 37 -18.07 26.96 15.66
CA THR A 37 -17.25 28.18 15.68
C THR A 37 -15.85 28.00 15.09
N GLU A 38 -15.34 26.77 14.95
CA GLU A 38 -14.02 26.49 14.38
C GLU A 38 -13.99 26.34 12.85
N GLU A 39 -15.15 26.22 12.18
CA GLU A 39 -15.28 26.12 10.71
C GLU A 39 -14.91 27.42 9.97
N LYS A 40 -14.90 28.57 10.67
CA LYS A 40 -14.68 29.91 10.07
C LYS A 40 -13.28 30.17 9.48
N HIS A 41 -12.38 29.19 9.50
CA HIS A 41 -11.00 29.34 9.02
C HIS A 41 -10.69 28.61 7.71
N GLU A 42 -11.63 27.85 7.15
CA GLU A 42 -11.45 27.22 5.83
C GLU A 42 -11.89 28.20 4.73
N GLN A 43 -11.01 28.48 3.78
CA GLN A 43 -11.26 29.42 2.70
C GLN A 43 -11.01 28.76 1.35
N PHE A 44 -12.03 28.75 0.50
CA PHE A 44 -11.90 28.29 -0.89
C PHE A 44 -11.27 29.39 -1.75
N TRP A 45 -10.34 28.99 -2.61
CA TRP A 45 -9.73 29.86 -3.61
C TRP A 45 -10.73 30.29 -4.70
N LEU A 46 -11.56 29.35 -5.13
CA LEU A 46 -12.57 29.52 -6.19
C LEU A 46 -13.90 28.89 -5.80
N GLY A 47 -14.99 29.35 -6.42
CA GLY A 47 -16.29 28.70 -6.32
C GLY A 47 -16.23 27.25 -6.80
N LYS A 48 -17.19 26.40 -6.38
CA LYS A 48 -17.19 24.97 -6.76
C LYS A 48 -17.18 24.76 -8.28
N GLU A 49 -17.84 25.64 -9.04
CA GLU A 49 -17.97 25.53 -10.50
C GLU A 49 -16.70 25.96 -11.28
N GLU A 50 -15.83 26.76 -10.66
CA GLU A 50 -14.60 27.26 -11.28
C GLU A 50 -13.37 26.39 -10.95
N ARG A 51 -13.53 25.44 -10.01
CA ARG A 51 -12.49 24.46 -9.66
C ARG A 51 -12.42 23.35 -10.71
N ALA A 52 -11.22 22.79 -10.87
CA ALA A 52 -11.03 21.65 -11.76
C ALA A 52 -11.89 20.45 -11.32
N PRO A 53 -12.32 19.58 -12.26
CA PRO A 53 -13.10 18.41 -11.93
C PRO A 53 -12.26 17.35 -11.19
N ASP A 54 -12.85 16.70 -10.19
CA ASP A 54 -12.23 15.65 -9.36
C ASP A 54 -11.58 14.53 -10.20
N TRP A 55 -12.12 14.24 -11.39
CA TRP A 55 -11.59 13.26 -12.34
C TRP A 55 -10.18 13.58 -12.87
N LEU A 56 -9.87 14.87 -13.09
CA LEU A 56 -8.52 15.26 -13.53
C LEU A 56 -7.50 14.92 -12.46
N GLU A 57 -7.95 14.96 -11.21
CA GLU A 57 -7.10 14.74 -10.09
C GLU A 57 -6.89 13.25 -9.80
N LEU A 58 -7.95 12.45 -9.90
CA LEU A 58 -7.85 10.99 -9.91
C LEU A 58 -6.97 10.48 -11.06
N PHE A 59 -7.03 11.11 -12.24
CA PHE A 59 -6.16 10.76 -13.37
C PHE A 59 -4.67 10.99 -13.06
N TYR A 60 -4.33 12.04 -12.30
CA TYR A 60 -2.97 12.24 -11.82
C TYR A 60 -2.55 11.17 -10.82
N ASP A 61 -3.48 10.74 -9.95
CA ASP A 61 -3.26 9.65 -8.99
C ASP A 61 -3.05 8.29 -9.72
N LEU A 62 -3.57 8.11 -10.94
CA LEU A 62 -3.26 6.91 -11.74
C LEU A 62 -1.81 6.86 -12.26
N VAL A 63 -1.13 8.00 -12.38
CA VAL A 63 0.26 8.01 -12.87
C VAL A 63 1.24 7.67 -11.75
N ILE A 64 1.00 8.09 -10.50
CA ILE A 64 1.82 7.65 -9.37
C ILE A 64 1.81 6.14 -9.24
N VAL A 65 0.65 5.48 -9.42
CA VAL A 65 0.58 4.02 -9.31
C VAL A 65 1.24 3.31 -10.46
N ALA A 66 1.19 3.85 -11.68
CA ALA A 66 1.92 3.30 -12.81
C ALA A 66 3.44 3.39 -12.58
N VAL A 67 3.94 4.54 -12.13
CA VAL A 67 5.36 4.74 -11.79
C VAL A 67 5.79 3.81 -10.65
N LEU A 68 4.95 3.69 -9.62
CA LEU A 68 5.19 2.79 -8.51
C LEU A 68 5.25 1.34 -8.96
N SER A 69 4.29 0.89 -9.78
CA SER A 69 4.22 -0.50 -10.27
C SER A 69 5.45 -0.89 -11.09
N VAL A 70 5.93 0.00 -11.97
CA VAL A 70 7.16 -0.23 -12.75
C VAL A 70 8.38 -0.35 -11.83
N PHE A 71 8.46 0.48 -10.80
CA PHE A 71 9.57 0.43 -9.86
C PHE A 71 9.50 -0.80 -8.96
N SER A 72 8.33 -1.17 -8.44
CA SER A 72 8.12 -2.38 -7.65
C SER A 72 8.42 -3.67 -8.39
N SER A 73 8.24 -3.70 -9.72
CA SER A 73 8.63 -4.85 -10.53
C SER A 73 10.14 -4.93 -10.82
N ALA A 74 10.86 -3.81 -10.71
CA ALA A 74 12.29 -3.74 -11.03
C ALA A 74 13.19 -3.76 -9.78
N HIS A 75 12.60 -3.66 -8.59
CA HIS A 75 13.32 -3.67 -7.32
C HIS A 75 12.51 -4.50 -6.34
N GLU A 76 12.69 -5.82 -6.38
CA GLU A 76 12.01 -6.68 -5.43
C GLU A 76 12.51 -6.41 -4.01
N VAL A 77 11.57 -6.40 -3.05
CA VAL A 77 11.91 -6.23 -1.64
C VAL A 77 12.31 -7.59 -1.09
N SER A 78 13.52 -8.02 -1.43
CA SER A 78 14.13 -9.28 -0.99
C SER A 78 15.04 -9.08 0.22
N SER A 79 15.86 -8.01 0.25
CA SER A 79 16.82 -7.76 1.32
C SER A 79 16.53 -6.49 2.15
N PRO A 80 17.08 -6.36 3.38
CA PRO A 80 17.01 -5.12 4.15
C PRO A 80 17.61 -3.91 3.43
N GLN A 81 18.64 -4.12 2.61
CA GLN A 81 19.23 -3.07 1.77
C GLN A 81 18.27 -2.66 0.64
N SER A 82 17.60 -3.62 0.01
CA SER A 82 16.58 -3.38 -1.02
C SER A 82 15.43 -2.54 -0.45
N VAL A 83 15.01 -2.75 0.81
CA VAL A 83 14.02 -1.90 1.50
C VAL A 83 14.46 -0.43 1.55
N LEU A 84 15.75 -0.15 1.79
CA LEU A 84 16.26 1.22 1.85
C LEU A 84 16.28 1.88 0.47
N ILE A 85 16.65 1.14 -0.57
CA ILE A 85 16.57 1.61 -1.97
C ILE A 85 15.11 1.90 -2.33
N TYR A 86 14.22 0.98 -1.98
CA TYR A 86 12.79 1.09 -2.25
C TYR A 86 12.16 2.27 -1.50
N PHE A 87 12.46 2.46 -0.21
CA PHE A 87 12.04 3.61 0.60
C PHE A 87 12.56 4.93 0.02
N SER A 88 13.84 4.96 -0.33
CA SER A 88 14.50 6.12 -0.91
C SER A 88 13.77 6.62 -2.15
N TYR A 89 13.45 5.73 -3.09
CA TYR A 89 12.68 6.07 -4.28
C TYR A 89 11.22 6.40 -3.96
N PHE A 90 10.59 5.64 -3.07
CA PHE A 90 9.21 5.89 -2.63
C PHE A 90 9.01 7.30 -2.09
N VAL A 91 9.94 7.82 -1.27
CA VAL A 91 9.87 9.19 -0.76
C VAL A 91 9.93 10.21 -1.90
N ILE A 92 10.74 9.98 -2.94
CA ILE A 92 10.82 10.86 -4.11
C ILE A 92 9.46 10.93 -4.82
N ILE A 93 8.89 9.79 -5.20
CA ILE A 93 7.62 9.74 -5.96
C ILE A 93 6.44 10.24 -5.11
N TRP A 94 6.39 9.86 -3.83
CA TRP A 94 5.35 10.29 -2.90
C TRP A 94 5.41 11.80 -2.72
N TRP A 95 6.61 12.36 -2.66
CA TRP A 95 6.79 13.79 -2.47
C TRP A 95 6.51 14.60 -3.75
N VAL A 96 6.84 14.08 -4.93
CA VAL A 96 6.41 14.67 -6.22
C VAL A 96 4.89 14.74 -6.29
N TRP A 97 4.20 13.67 -5.87
CA TRP A 97 2.75 13.67 -5.76
C TRP A 97 2.24 14.66 -4.70
N ALA A 98 2.74 14.58 -3.46
CA ALA A 98 2.24 15.38 -2.34
C ALA A 98 2.40 16.89 -2.59
N SER A 99 3.55 17.32 -3.12
CA SER A 99 3.80 18.71 -3.47
C SER A 99 2.82 19.24 -4.55
N GLN A 100 2.52 18.43 -5.57
CA GLN A 100 1.54 18.81 -6.59
C GLN A 100 0.11 18.83 -6.04
N THR A 101 -0.29 17.80 -5.29
CA THR A 101 -1.62 17.72 -4.66
C THR A 101 -1.84 18.89 -3.71
N MET A 102 -0.81 19.28 -2.96
CA MET A 102 -0.87 20.47 -2.11
C MET A 102 -1.05 21.75 -2.93
N TYR A 103 -0.39 21.91 -4.09
CA TYR A 103 -0.69 23.04 -4.99
C TYR A 103 -2.14 23.00 -5.47
N ASP A 104 -2.60 21.83 -5.93
CA ASP A 104 -3.90 21.66 -6.56
C ASP A 104 -5.05 22.04 -5.62
N VAL A 105 -5.01 21.50 -4.40
CA VAL A 105 -6.01 21.75 -3.35
C VAL A 105 -6.10 23.24 -3.00
N HIS A 106 -5.01 24.01 -3.14
CA HIS A 106 -5.03 25.44 -2.83
C HIS A 106 -5.44 26.30 -4.04
N PHE A 107 -4.98 25.99 -5.25
CA PHE A 107 -4.97 26.96 -6.36
C PHE A 107 -5.52 26.44 -7.69
N GLN A 108 -5.86 25.15 -7.82
CA GLN A 108 -6.27 24.60 -9.10
C GLN A 108 -7.58 25.24 -9.61
N ALA A 109 -7.51 25.77 -10.83
CA ALA A 109 -8.64 26.33 -11.55
C ALA A 109 -8.97 25.47 -12.78
N ASN A 110 -10.23 25.51 -13.21
CA ASN A 110 -10.67 24.86 -14.44
C ASN A 110 -10.34 25.69 -15.69
N ASP A 111 -9.05 25.97 -15.92
CA ASP A 111 -8.58 26.70 -17.10
C ASP A 111 -7.53 25.91 -17.91
N TRP A 112 -7.33 26.31 -19.16
CA TRP A 112 -6.43 25.60 -20.09
C TRP A 112 -4.96 25.68 -19.64
N LEU A 113 -4.54 26.76 -18.98
CA LEU A 113 -3.17 26.93 -18.50
C LEU A 113 -2.86 25.93 -17.38
N HIS A 114 -3.75 25.79 -16.40
CA HIS A 114 -3.62 24.79 -15.33
C HIS A 114 -3.62 23.38 -15.91
N ARG A 115 -4.44 23.10 -16.93
CA ARG A 115 -4.45 21.80 -17.62
C ARG A 115 -3.13 21.50 -18.35
N ILE A 116 -2.53 22.48 -19.03
CA ILE A 116 -1.22 22.30 -19.67
C ILE A 116 -0.14 22.05 -18.62
N PHE A 117 -0.07 22.85 -17.56
CA PHE A 117 0.92 22.60 -16.51
C PHE A 117 0.72 21.25 -15.84
N LYS A 118 -0.53 20.82 -15.62
CA LYS A 118 -0.84 19.50 -15.07
C LYS A 118 -0.38 18.38 -16.00
N CYS A 119 -0.54 18.55 -17.32
CA CYS A 119 -0.03 17.61 -18.33
C CYS A 119 1.52 17.57 -18.33
N MET A 120 2.18 18.72 -18.29
CA MET A 120 3.64 18.79 -18.19
C MET A 120 4.16 18.15 -16.89
N GLN A 121 3.47 18.37 -15.78
CA GLN A 121 3.82 17.77 -14.49
C GLN A 121 3.67 16.24 -14.54
N LEU A 122 2.60 15.76 -15.16
CA LEU A 122 2.36 14.34 -15.36
C LEU A 122 3.46 13.71 -16.22
N ALA A 123 3.87 14.37 -17.30
CA ALA A 123 4.98 13.92 -18.13
C ALA A 123 6.29 13.88 -17.32
N ALA A 124 6.65 14.95 -16.61
CA ALA A 124 7.85 14.98 -15.77
C ALA A 124 7.85 13.85 -14.74
N PHE A 125 6.69 13.58 -14.13
CA PHE A 125 6.55 12.49 -13.17
C PHE A 125 6.65 11.10 -13.82
N ALA A 126 6.06 10.89 -15.00
CA ALA A 126 6.23 9.65 -15.75
C ALA A 126 7.71 9.41 -16.13
N PHE A 127 8.47 10.47 -16.44
CA PHE A 127 9.90 10.36 -16.69
C PHE A 127 10.72 10.00 -15.45
N VAL A 128 10.28 10.35 -14.23
CA VAL A 128 10.89 9.84 -13.00
C VAL A 128 10.81 8.31 -12.97
N GLY A 129 9.65 7.73 -13.30
CA GLY A 129 9.49 6.27 -13.41
C GLY A 129 10.22 5.63 -14.58
N ALA A 130 10.18 6.26 -15.77
CA ALA A 130 10.82 5.70 -16.95
C ALA A 130 12.35 5.62 -16.83
N THR A 131 12.95 6.40 -15.92
CA THR A 131 14.40 6.43 -15.69
C THR A 131 14.82 5.69 -14.42
N SER A 132 13.88 5.08 -13.68
CA SER A 132 14.16 4.46 -12.38
C SER A 132 14.57 2.99 -12.45
N GLY A 133 14.82 2.43 -13.64
CA GLY A 133 14.99 0.99 -13.86
C GLY A 133 16.04 0.34 -12.96
N ASN A 134 17.22 0.95 -12.83
CA ASN A 134 18.31 0.51 -11.94
C ASN A 134 18.66 1.61 -10.93
N PHE A 135 17.65 2.30 -10.40
CA PHE A 135 17.88 3.42 -9.49
C PHE A 135 18.43 2.93 -8.13
N THR A 136 19.66 3.33 -7.80
CA THR A 136 20.19 3.14 -6.45
C THR A 136 20.75 4.46 -5.90
N PRO A 137 20.51 4.79 -4.62
CA PRO A 137 21.14 5.94 -3.98
C PRO A 137 22.60 5.66 -3.58
N PHE A 138 23.06 4.41 -3.71
CA PHE A 138 24.39 3.97 -3.26
C PHE A 138 25.44 4.01 -4.38
N SER A 139 25.01 3.82 -5.63
CA SER A 139 25.88 3.85 -6.82
C SER A 139 25.37 4.90 -7.80
N VAL A 140 25.97 6.09 -7.73
CA VAL A 140 25.52 7.30 -8.45
C VAL A 140 26.61 7.90 -9.35
N ILE A 141 27.76 7.25 -9.45
CA ILE A 141 28.89 7.64 -10.32
C ILE A 141 29.11 6.51 -11.31
N GLY A 142 29.08 6.84 -12.60
CA GLY A 142 29.43 5.90 -13.64
C GLY A 142 30.93 5.62 -13.65
N ASN A 143 31.31 4.42 -14.03
CA ASN A 143 32.70 4.01 -14.16
C ASN A 143 32.99 3.75 -15.64
N ASP A 144 34.16 4.19 -16.12
CA ASP A 144 34.56 4.03 -17.53
C ASP A 144 35.13 2.62 -17.83
N GLY A 145 34.93 1.66 -16.92
CA GLY A 145 35.36 0.27 -17.06
C GLY A 145 34.48 -0.52 -18.06
N LEU A 146 35.08 -1.54 -18.68
CA LEU A 146 34.38 -2.46 -19.60
C LEU A 146 34.04 -3.80 -18.93
N ASP A 147 34.39 -3.98 -17.66
CA ASP A 147 33.95 -5.11 -16.84
C ASP A 147 32.45 -5.01 -16.53
N PRO A 148 31.76 -6.16 -16.33
CA PRO A 148 30.32 -6.19 -16.05
C PRO A 148 29.88 -5.30 -14.88
N GLU A 149 30.69 -5.24 -13.81
CA GLU A 149 30.42 -4.43 -12.62
C GLU A 149 30.43 -2.93 -12.94
N SER A 150 31.41 -2.46 -13.72
CA SER A 150 31.48 -1.08 -14.18
C SER A 150 30.33 -0.68 -15.11
N ILE A 151 29.89 -1.60 -15.98
CA ILE A 151 28.73 -1.37 -16.86
C ILE A 151 27.43 -1.24 -16.05
N ALA A 152 27.26 -2.08 -15.02
CA ALA A 152 26.13 -2.00 -14.11
C ALA A 152 26.14 -0.67 -13.34
N ALA A 153 27.30 -0.25 -12.83
CA ALA A 153 27.47 1.03 -12.13
C ALA A 153 27.15 2.24 -13.03
N ASP A 154 27.55 2.21 -14.31
CA ASP A 154 27.22 3.26 -15.28
C ASP A 154 25.71 3.34 -15.54
N THR A 155 25.06 2.18 -15.73
CA THR A 155 23.60 2.10 -15.91
C THR A 155 22.83 2.64 -14.69
N GLN A 156 23.31 2.34 -13.48
CA GLN A 156 22.75 2.87 -12.23
C GLN A 156 22.94 4.39 -12.11
N ALA A 157 24.11 4.90 -12.50
CA ALA A 157 24.40 6.33 -12.49
C ALA A 157 23.54 7.12 -13.50
N ASP A 158 23.29 6.54 -14.68
CA ASP A 158 22.39 7.12 -15.68
C ASP A 158 20.93 7.13 -15.21
N SER A 159 20.50 6.06 -14.52
CA SER A 159 19.18 6.00 -13.88
C SER A 159 19.02 7.11 -12.82
N TRP A 160 20.02 7.29 -11.95
CA TRP A 160 20.05 8.38 -10.97
C TRP A 160 19.96 9.76 -11.63
N LYS A 161 20.75 9.99 -12.68
CA LYS A 161 20.76 11.26 -13.43
C LYS A 161 19.40 11.53 -14.09
N GLY A 162 18.78 10.52 -14.68
CA GLY A 162 17.45 10.61 -15.27
C GLY A 162 16.39 11.03 -14.24
N VAL A 163 16.36 10.34 -13.09
CA VAL A 163 15.45 10.65 -11.97
C VAL A 163 15.68 12.08 -11.47
N ALA A 164 16.94 12.49 -11.32
CA ALA A 164 17.27 13.82 -10.82
C ALA A 164 16.84 14.96 -11.75
N ILE A 165 17.06 14.80 -13.06
CA ILE A 165 16.64 15.78 -14.07
C ILE A 165 15.11 15.84 -14.17
N ALA A 166 14.44 14.70 -14.18
CA ALA A 166 12.98 14.63 -14.24
C ALA A 166 12.33 15.26 -13.01
N TYR A 167 12.88 15.00 -11.81
CA TYR A 167 12.45 15.64 -10.57
C TYR A 167 12.63 17.17 -10.65
N ALA A 168 13.82 17.65 -11.05
CA ALA A 168 14.09 19.07 -11.21
C ALA A 168 13.13 19.74 -12.20
N ALA A 169 12.84 19.09 -13.33
CA ALA A 169 11.86 19.58 -14.31
C ALA A 169 10.46 19.74 -13.70
N GLY A 170 10.00 18.74 -12.94
CA GLY A 170 8.73 18.83 -12.18
C GLY A 170 8.72 19.99 -11.19
N ARG A 171 9.85 20.30 -10.53
CA ARG A 171 9.96 21.46 -9.63
C ARG A 171 9.88 22.78 -10.37
N PHE A 172 10.54 22.94 -11.51
CA PHE A 172 10.43 24.16 -12.31
C PHE A 172 9.00 24.38 -12.83
N ILE A 173 8.28 23.32 -13.20
CA ILE A 173 6.86 23.41 -13.59
C ILE A 173 6.00 23.89 -12.42
N LEU A 174 6.18 23.33 -11.21
CA LEU A 174 5.53 23.78 -9.99
C LEU A 174 5.84 25.24 -9.66
N VAL A 175 7.08 25.69 -9.85
CA VAL A 175 7.47 27.10 -9.69
C VAL A 175 6.68 27.99 -10.64
N LEU A 176 6.55 27.61 -11.93
CA LEU A 176 5.76 28.37 -12.90
C LEU A 176 4.28 28.45 -12.51
N GLN A 177 3.71 27.37 -11.98
CA GLN A 177 2.35 27.34 -11.46
C GLN A 177 2.16 28.33 -10.30
N TYR A 178 3.03 28.30 -9.27
CA TYR A 178 2.99 29.26 -8.18
C TYR A 178 3.21 30.71 -8.67
N LEU A 179 4.14 30.95 -9.59
CA LEU A 179 4.37 32.29 -10.16
C LEU A 179 3.14 32.82 -10.91
N LEU A 180 2.44 31.97 -11.67
CA LEU A 180 1.19 32.33 -12.34
C LEU A 180 0.15 32.80 -11.32
N VAL A 181 -0.01 32.08 -10.22
CA VAL A 181 -0.91 32.48 -9.13
C VAL A 181 -0.44 33.80 -8.49
N ALA A 182 0.86 33.98 -8.30
CA ALA A 182 1.44 35.23 -7.77
C ALA A 182 1.12 36.44 -8.65
N VAL A 183 1.17 36.27 -9.99
CA VAL A 183 0.80 37.31 -10.96
C VAL A 183 -0.69 37.63 -10.86
N ARG A 184 -1.57 36.62 -10.72
CA ARG A 184 -3.02 36.83 -10.52
C ARG A 184 -3.32 37.60 -9.23
N PHE A 185 -2.55 37.36 -8.15
CA PHE A 185 -2.62 38.15 -6.93
C PHE A 185 -2.14 39.60 -7.10
N ALA A 186 -1.09 39.81 -7.91
CA ALA A 186 -0.52 41.13 -8.16
C ALA A 186 -1.39 42.01 -9.07
N PHE A 187 -2.15 41.41 -9.99
CA PHE A 187 -3.01 42.10 -10.96
C PHE A 187 -4.49 41.67 -10.84
N PRO A 188 -5.27 42.24 -9.90
CA PRO A 188 -6.65 41.84 -9.63
C PRO A 188 -7.60 41.94 -10.83
N LYS A 189 -7.26 42.78 -11.82
CA LYS A 189 -8.03 42.95 -13.07
C LYS A 189 -8.04 41.70 -13.97
N LEU A 190 -7.14 40.73 -13.74
CA LEU A 190 -7.08 39.45 -14.46
C LEU A 190 -7.98 38.35 -13.84
N GLY A 191 -8.92 38.69 -12.95
CA GLY A 191 -9.99 37.78 -12.55
C GLY A 191 -9.90 37.17 -11.14
N ALA A 192 -8.97 37.61 -10.29
CA ALA A 192 -8.94 37.16 -8.90
C ALA A 192 -9.78 38.09 -8.00
N GLN A 193 -11.11 37.95 -8.04
CA GLN A 193 -12.00 38.74 -7.17
C GLN A 193 -12.05 38.23 -5.70
N LEU A 194 -11.23 37.25 -5.31
CA LEU A 194 -11.45 36.48 -4.07
C LEU A 194 -10.33 36.48 -3.02
N TYR A 195 -9.28 37.29 -3.14
CA TYR A 195 -8.32 37.49 -2.02
C TYR A 195 -7.89 38.95 -1.89
N GLY A 196 -8.59 39.70 -1.04
CA GLY A 196 -8.49 41.16 -0.95
C GLY A 196 -7.25 41.77 -0.29
N LYS A 197 -6.10 41.10 -0.15
CA LYS A 197 -4.87 41.72 0.44
C LYS A 197 -3.55 41.16 -0.10
N HIS A 198 -2.55 42.04 -0.32
CA HIS A 198 -1.15 41.70 -0.62
C HIS A 198 -0.47 40.75 0.38
N ARG A 199 -1.06 40.55 1.57
CA ARG A 199 -0.55 39.67 2.64
C ARG A 199 -0.50 38.19 2.23
N HIS A 200 -1.19 37.79 1.17
CA HIS A 200 -1.22 36.40 0.67
C HIS A 200 -0.14 36.09 -0.37
N LEU A 201 0.59 37.10 -0.88
CA LEU A 201 1.68 36.87 -1.84
C LEU A 201 2.81 36.02 -1.24
N PHE A 202 3.06 36.19 0.06
CA PHE A 202 4.02 35.38 0.83
C PHE A 202 3.69 33.87 0.78
N LEU A 203 2.40 33.50 0.78
CA LEU A 203 1.95 32.11 0.74
C LEU A 203 2.36 31.39 -0.55
N VAL A 204 2.56 32.16 -1.63
CA VAL A 204 2.86 31.65 -2.97
C VAL A 204 4.35 31.77 -3.28
N LEU A 205 4.97 32.90 -2.92
CA LEU A 205 6.38 33.18 -3.21
C LEU A 205 7.33 32.31 -2.38
N VAL A 206 7.00 31.97 -1.14
CA VAL A 206 7.88 31.12 -0.32
C VAL A 206 7.97 29.69 -0.87
N PRO A 207 6.87 28.98 -1.15
CA PRO A 207 6.93 27.71 -1.86
C PRO A 207 7.68 27.80 -3.19
N ALA A 208 7.41 28.83 -4.01
CA ALA A 208 8.10 29.03 -5.28
C ALA A 208 9.63 29.16 -5.11
N ALA A 209 10.10 29.92 -4.11
CA ALA A 209 11.54 30.05 -3.84
C ALA A 209 12.16 28.73 -3.38
N ILE A 210 11.45 27.96 -2.55
CA ILE A 210 11.91 26.66 -2.04
C ILE A 210 11.99 25.62 -3.16
N TYR A 211 10.96 25.52 -4.00
CA TYR A 211 10.96 24.63 -5.16
C TYR A 211 11.99 25.05 -6.21
N THR A 212 12.28 26.35 -6.35
CA THR A 212 13.38 26.83 -7.21
C THR A 212 14.73 26.36 -6.69
N LEU A 213 14.99 26.56 -5.39
CA LEU A 213 16.22 26.09 -4.75
C LEU A 213 16.37 24.57 -4.92
N SER A 214 15.31 23.82 -4.66
CA SER A 214 15.33 22.37 -4.79
C SER A 214 15.54 21.90 -6.22
N GLY A 215 14.83 22.48 -7.20
CA GLY A 215 15.03 22.16 -8.61
C GLY A 215 16.48 22.41 -9.07
N ILE A 216 17.12 23.49 -8.60
CA ILE A 216 18.54 23.76 -8.88
C ILE A 216 19.44 22.72 -8.21
N LEU A 217 19.21 22.38 -6.94
CA LEU A 217 20.03 21.41 -6.22
C LEU A 217 19.93 20.00 -6.81
N TRP A 218 18.74 19.57 -7.23
CA TRP A 218 18.53 18.30 -7.93
C TRP A 218 19.16 18.28 -9.32
N LEU A 219 19.06 19.40 -10.06
CA LEU A 219 19.71 19.52 -11.36
C LEU A 219 21.24 19.46 -11.22
N ILE A 220 21.80 20.12 -10.21
CA ILE A 220 23.22 20.03 -9.87
C ILE A 220 23.58 18.59 -9.49
N ALA A 221 22.79 17.93 -8.65
CA ALA A 221 23.02 16.53 -8.24
C ALA A 221 23.00 15.54 -9.42
N GLY A 222 22.19 15.80 -10.45
CA GLY A 222 22.16 14.98 -11.67
C GLY A 222 23.32 15.25 -12.63
N LEU A 223 23.81 16.49 -12.69
CA LEU A 223 24.82 16.92 -13.68
C LEU A 223 26.27 16.91 -13.17
N ILE A 224 26.49 16.92 -11.86
CA ILE A 224 27.83 16.82 -11.30
C ILE A 224 28.45 15.47 -11.72
N PRO A 225 29.69 15.42 -12.26
CA PRO A 225 30.35 14.15 -12.58
C PRO A 225 31.08 13.53 -11.39
N THR A 226 31.43 14.31 -10.36
CA THR A 226 32.33 13.89 -9.26
C THR A 226 31.64 13.84 -7.89
N ASN A 227 32.16 13.01 -6.97
CA ASN A 227 31.70 12.88 -5.57
C ASN A 227 30.26 12.37 -5.36
N ALA A 228 30.12 11.07 -5.08
CA ALA A 228 28.83 10.42 -4.88
C ALA A 228 28.07 11.00 -3.69
N SER A 229 28.78 11.23 -2.58
CA SER A 229 28.22 11.83 -1.36
C SER A 229 27.66 13.23 -1.58
N ALA A 230 28.26 14.03 -2.48
CA ALA A 230 27.75 15.36 -2.81
C ALA A 230 26.45 15.27 -3.62
N LYS A 231 26.36 14.37 -4.60
CA LYS A 231 25.13 14.15 -5.38
C LYS A 231 23.95 13.78 -4.48
N VAL A 232 24.13 12.73 -3.69
CA VAL A 232 23.12 12.22 -2.74
C VAL A 232 22.80 13.30 -1.71
N GLY A 233 23.83 13.91 -1.11
CA GLY A 233 23.67 14.95 -0.10
C GLY A 233 22.85 16.14 -0.60
N LEU A 234 23.12 16.66 -1.80
CA LEU A 234 22.38 17.80 -2.37
C LEU A 234 20.91 17.44 -2.66
N ALA A 235 20.67 16.27 -3.26
CA ALA A 235 19.33 15.82 -3.63
C ALA A 235 18.43 15.61 -2.39
N TYR A 236 18.88 14.83 -1.40
CA TYR A 236 18.09 14.58 -0.19
C TYR A 236 18.03 15.80 0.73
N PHE A 237 19.06 16.65 0.77
CA PHE A 237 18.96 17.92 1.50
C PHE A 237 17.85 18.82 0.94
N ALA A 238 17.79 18.94 -0.39
CA ALA A 238 16.72 19.69 -1.06
C ALA A 238 15.33 19.11 -0.74
N LEU A 239 15.18 17.78 -0.82
CA LEU A 239 13.96 17.07 -0.48
C LEU A 239 13.53 17.31 0.98
N CYS A 240 14.48 17.22 1.93
CA CYS A 240 14.22 17.50 3.35
C CYS A 240 13.77 18.95 3.58
N VAL A 241 14.37 19.93 2.89
CA VAL A 241 13.97 21.33 2.97
C VAL A 241 12.55 21.53 2.46
N GLU A 242 12.17 20.86 1.36
CA GLU A 242 10.79 20.89 0.86
C GLU A 242 9.80 20.32 1.88
N ILE A 243 10.06 19.11 2.40
CA ILE A 243 9.20 18.45 3.40
C ILE A 243 9.06 19.32 4.64
N LEU A 244 10.17 19.83 5.16
CA LEU A 244 10.17 20.71 6.33
C LEU A 244 9.36 21.98 6.06
N SER A 245 9.48 22.56 4.87
CA SER A 245 8.72 23.75 4.51
C SER A 245 7.21 23.52 4.51
N ALA A 246 6.76 22.37 3.99
CA ALA A 246 5.35 22.02 3.97
C ALA A 246 4.78 21.72 5.36
N VAL A 247 5.62 21.36 6.34
CA VAL A 247 5.22 21.20 7.74
C VAL A 247 5.22 22.54 8.47
N VAL A 248 6.22 23.38 8.24
CA VAL A 248 6.42 24.65 8.96
C VAL A 248 5.48 25.76 8.45
N LEU A 249 5.25 25.88 7.14
CA LEU A 249 4.40 26.92 6.56
C LEU A 249 2.97 26.88 7.12
N PRO A 250 2.29 25.71 7.18
CA PRO A 250 0.99 25.59 7.81
C PRO A 250 0.99 25.93 9.30
N MET A 251 2.14 26.09 9.99
CA MET A 251 2.22 26.53 11.39
C MET A 251 2.39 28.04 11.57
N MET A 252 2.74 28.81 10.51
CA MET A 252 3.01 30.26 10.59
C MET A 252 1.76 31.15 10.68
N PRO A 253 1.66 32.12 11.59
CA PRO A 253 0.47 32.98 11.72
C PRO A 253 0.11 33.70 10.40
N GLY A 254 -1.11 33.50 9.91
CA GLY A 254 -1.57 34.07 8.63
C GLY A 254 -1.54 33.12 7.43
N TYR A 255 -1.09 31.87 7.61
CA TYR A 255 -1.28 30.80 6.62
C TYR A 255 -2.76 30.53 6.39
N VAL A 256 -3.17 30.50 5.12
CA VAL A 256 -4.53 30.13 4.70
C VAL A 256 -4.59 28.62 4.65
N LYS A 257 -5.47 28.03 5.46
CA LYS A 257 -5.68 26.59 5.42
C LYS A 257 -6.58 26.22 4.24
N PRO A 258 -6.19 25.22 3.45
CA PRO A 258 -7.10 24.63 2.49
C PRO A 258 -8.21 23.87 3.23
N PRO A 259 -9.37 23.69 2.60
CA PRO A 259 -10.46 22.84 3.12
C PRO A 259 -9.96 21.44 3.46
N ALA A 260 -10.28 20.97 4.67
CA ALA A 260 -9.81 19.67 5.15
C ALA A 260 -10.41 18.50 4.34
N SER A 261 -11.62 18.67 3.81
CA SER A 261 -12.29 17.66 2.97
C SER A 261 -11.50 17.35 1.71
N MET A 262 -11.05 18.36 0.97
CA MET A 262 -10.30 18.16 -0.26
C MET A 262 -8.98 17.44 0.00
N ILE A 263 -8.21 17.86 1.02
CA ILE A 263 -6.99 17.12 1.41
C ILE A 263 -7.34 15.67 1.75
N SER A 264 -8.34 15.46 2.61
CA SER A 264 -8.73 14.14 3.07
C SER A 264 -9.16 13.24 1.92
N GLU A 265 -9.93 13.75 0.97
CA GLU A 265 -10.38 13.03 -0.22
C GLU A 265 -9.18 12.59 -1.09
N ARG A 266 -8.17 13.46 -1.27
CA ARG A 266 -6.98 13.11 -2.06
C ARG A 266 -6.09 12.07 -1.42
N PHE A 267 -5.82 12.21 -0.13
CA PHE A 267 -5.02 11.20 0.57
C PHE A 267 -5.76 9.86 0.62
N GLY A 268 -7.07 9.86 0.84
CA GLY A 268 -7.89 8.64 0.76
C GLY A 268 -7.90 8.03 -0.64
N ALA A 269 -8.00 8.84 -1.70
CA ALA A 269 -7.92 8.38 -3.09
C ALA A 269 -6.55 7.74 -3.39
N LEU A 270 -5.45 8.39 -2.97
CA LEU A 270 -4.12 7.81 -3.11
C LEU A 270 -3.99 6.49 -2.34
N THR A 271 -4.47 6.42 -1.09
CA THR A 271 -4.46 5.17 -0.32
C THR A 271 -5.21 4.05 -1.05
N LEU A 272 -6.39 4.33 -1.63
CA LEU A 272 -7.14 3.35 -2.43
C LEU A 272 -6.38 2.92 -3.68
N VAL A 273 -5.73 3.86 -4.35
CA VAL A 273 -4.95 3.59 -5.56
C VAL A 273 -3.74 2.68 -5.24
N ILE A 274 -3.00 2.96 -4.15
CA ILE A 274 -1.88 2.12 -3.72
C ILE A 274 -2.39 0.74 -3.27
N LEU A 275 -3.52 0.66 -2.56
CA LEU A 275 -4.14 -0.62 -2.22
C LEU A 275 -4.54 -1.41 -3.49
N GLY A 276 -5.01 -0.73 -4.53
CA GLY A 276 -5.35 -1.31 -5.82
C GLY A 276 -4.14 -1.94 -6.54
N GLU A 277 -2.97 -1.30 -6.49
CA GLU A 277 -1.72 -1.87 -6.99
C GLU A 277 -1.36 -3.19 -6.30
N GLY A 278 -1.45 -3.21 -4.96
CA GLY A 278 -1.24 -4.40 -4.17
C GLY A 278 -2.15 -5.55 -4.56
N ILE A 279 -3.43 -5.27 -4.79
CA ILE A 279 -4.41 -6.26 -5.24
C ILE A 279 -4.01 -6.82 -6.61
N ILE A 280 -3.59 -5.97 -7.56
CA ILE A 280 -3.13 -6.41 -8.89
C ILE A 280 -1.91 -7.32 -8.77
N SER A 281 -0.93 -6.95 -7.94
CA SER A 281 0.28 -7.74 -7.70
C SER A 281 -0.04 -9.13 -7.12
N ILE A 282 -0.92 -9.18 -6.11
CA ILE A 282 -1.35 -10.42 -5.47
C ILE A 282 -2.15 -11.32 -6.43
N VAL A 283 -3.09 -10.76 -7.19
CA VAL A 283 -3.87 -11.53 -8.20
C VAL A 283 -2.95 -12.10 -9.27
N ARG A 284 -1.95 -11.31 -9.73
CA ARG A 284 -0.95 -11.78 -10.68
C ARG A 284 -0.13 -12.94 -10.09
N THR A 285 0.33 -12.80 -8.85
CA THR A 285 1.07 -13.84 -8.13
C THR A 285 0.27 -15.13 -8.02
N PHE A 286 -1.00 -15.07 -7.62
CA PHE A 286 -1.85 -16.25 -7.57
C PHE A 286 -2.12 -16.86 -8.95
N SER A 287 -2.28 -16.02 -9.98
CA SER A 287 -2.41 -16.52 -11.35
C SER A 287 -1.18 -17.33 -11.78
N PHE A 288 0.02 -16.86 -11.45
CA PHE A 288 1.26 -17.57 -11.72
C PHE A 288 1.37 -18.85 -10.89
N VAL A 289 1.12 -18.79 -9.58
CA VAL A 289 1.15 -19.96 -8.68
C VAL A 289 0.16 -21.05 -9.13
N ILE A 290 -1.06 -20.69 -9.54
CA ILE A 290 -2.08 -21.67 -9.96
C ILE A 290 -1.74 -22.33 -11.29
N SER A 291 -1.13 -21.58 -12.22
CA SER A 291 -0.76 -22.11 -13.55
C SER A 291 0.63 -22.74 -13.59
N GLY A 292 1.47 -22.43 -12.61
CA GLY A 292 2.89 -22.75 -12.57
C GLY A 292 3.22 -24.11 -11.95
N PHE A 293 4.46 -24.19 -11.50
CA PHE A 293 5.10 -25.35 -10.93
C PHE A 293 4.55 -25.68 -9.53
N GLY A 294 4.20 -26.95 -9.30
CA GLY A 294 3.92 -27.51 -7.97
C GLY A 294 2.65 -27.04 -7.27
N PHE A 295 1.63 -26.66 -8.03
CA PHE A 295 0.34 -26.23 -7.49
C PHE A 295 -0.31 -27.27 -6.54
N SER A 296 -0.74 -26.81 -5.36
CA SER A 296 -1.38 -27.59 -4.29
C SER A 296 -2.70 -26.93 -3.82
N ASN A 297 -3.46 -27.61 -2.96
CA ASN A 297 -4.69 -27.04 -2.39
C ASN A 297 -4.42 -25.96 -1.35
N ASP A 298 -3.23 -25.94 -0.75
CA ASP A 298 -2.88 -25.01 0.32
C ASP A 298 -2.74 -23.58 -0.23
N GLN A 299 -2.36 -23.42 -1.50
CA GLN A 299 -2.30 -22.12 -2.16
C GLN A 299 -3.69 -21.46 -2.30
N TYR A 300 -4.79 -22.23 -2.40
CA TYR A 300 -6.14 -21.66 -2.34
C TYR A 300 -6.46 -21.07 -0.95
N ALA A 301 -6.02 -21.74 0.12
CA ALA A 301 -6.21 -21.25 1.48
C ALA A 301 -5.39 -19.98 1.74
N GLN A 302 -4.14 -19.94 1.27
CA GLN A 302 -3.30 -18.74 1.31
C GLN A 302 -3.94 -17.57 0.53
N CYS A 303 -4.51 -17.84 -0.65
CA CYS A 303 -5.25 -16.85 -1.43
C CYS A 303 -6.46 -16.27 -0.68
N PHE A 304 -7.24 -17.13 -0.05
CA PHE A 304 -8.37 -16.69 0.77
C PHE A 304 -7.90 -15.82 1.96
N CYS A 305 -6.81 -16.20 2.62
CA CYS A 305 -6.23 -15.41 3.72
C CYS A 305 -5.72 -14.04 3.23
N ALA A 306 -5.07 -13.98 2.07
CA ALA A 306 -4.62 -12.73 1.48
C ALA A 306 -5.78 -11.76 1.20
N LEU A 307 -6.90 -12.26 0.67
CA LEU A 307 -8.11 -11.46 0.45
C LEU A 307 -8.70 -10.91 1.75
N ILE A 308 -8.68 -11.70 2.83
CA ILE A 308 -9.10 -11.23 4.16
C ILE A 308 -8.20 -10.09 4.64
N ILE A 309 -6.88 -10.23 4.48
CA ILE A 309 -5.91 -9.20 4.88
C ILE A 309 -6.15 -7.89 4.10
N ILE A 310 -6.36 -7.97 2.78
CA ILE A 310 -6.67 -6.81 1.93
C ILE A 310 -7.97 -6.14 2.40
N PHE A 311 -9.04 -6.91 2.58
CA PHE A 311 -10.34 -6.37 3.01
C PHE A 311 -10.26 -5.72 4.39
N ALA A 312 -9.57 -6.37 5.33
CA ALA A 312 -9.36 -5.82 6.66
C ALA A 312 -8.46 -4.58 6.65
N SER A 313 -7.46 -4.53 5.78
CA SER A 313 -6.62 -3.33 5.58
C SER A 313 -7.47 -2.15 5.11
N TRP A 314 -8.34 -2.37 4.12
CA TRP A 314 -9.33 -1.38 3.70
C TRP A 314 -10.22 -0.93 4.87
N HIS A 315 -10.73 -1.88 5.67
CA HIS A 315 -11.56 -1.58 6.83
C HIS A 315 -10.83 -0.67 7.82
N PHE A 316 -9.61 -1.00 8.24
CA PHE A 316 -8.85 -0.18 9.20
C PHE A 316 -8.52 1.22 8.68
N LEU A 317 -8.30 1.38 7.38
CA LEU A 317 -7.97 2.65 6.75
C LEU A 317 -9.20 3.58 6.62
N PHE A 318 -10.39 3.04 6.30
CA PHE A 318 -11.55 3.85 5.91
C PHE A 318 -12.72 3.87 6.92
N HIS A 319 -12.85 2.88 7.80
CA HIS A 319 -13.98 2.77 8.75
C HIS A 319 -14.11 3.97 9.71
N GLY A 320 -13.00 4.68 9.98
CA GLY A 320 -12.93 5.87 10.82
C GLY A 320 -12.72 7.18 10.08
N PHE A 321 -13.00 7.26 8.77
CA PHE A 321 -12.59 8.38 7.90
C PHE A 321 -13.73 9.34 7.52
N PRO A 322 -14.15 10.27 8.39
CA PRO A 322 -15.07 11.34 8.00
C PRO A 322 -14.28 12.43 7.25
N SER A 323 -14.54 12.59 5.95
CA SER A 323 -13.82 13.55 5.08
C SER A 323 -14.01 15.00 5.50
N GLU A 324 -15.18 15.36 6.03
CA GLU A 324 -15.58 16.75 6.28
C GLU A 324 -14.99 17.37 7.56
N ARG A 325 -14.16 16.64 8.33
CA ARG A 325 -13.74 17.11 9.65
C ARG A 325 -12.52 18.05 9.59
N PRO A 326 -12.62 19.27 10.17
CA PRO A 326 -11.53 20.23 10.17
C PRO A 326 -10.37 19.77 11.06
N LEU A 327 -9.17 19.68 10.47
CA LEU A 327 -7.95 19.30 11.16
C LEU A 327 -7.40 20.45 12.03
N LYS A 328 -7.00 20.14 13.27
CA LYS A 328 -6.21 21.08 14.09
C LYS A 328 -4.92 21.42 13.37
N ARG A 329 -4.37 22.62 13.63
CA ARG A 329 -3.16 23.10 12.93
C ARG A 329 -1.96 22.16 13.08
N LYS A 330 -1.64 21.76 14.32
CA LYS A 330 -0.52 20.85 14.60
C LYS A 330 -0.86 19.40 14.27
N SER A 331 -2.04 18.93 14.67
CA SER A 331 -2.48 17.55 14.40
C SER A 331 -2.65 17.28 12.91
N GLY A 332 -3.06 18.26 12.11
CA GLY A 332 -3.20 18.15 10.66
C GLY A 332 -1.86 18.05 9.94
N ALA A 333 -0.85 18.81 10.36
CA ALA A 333 0.51 18.66 9.84
C ALA A 333 1.09 17.28 10.16
N LEU A 334 0.92 16.80 11.40
CA LEU A 334 1.34 15.46 11.79
C LEU A 334 0.55 14.37 11.04
N TRP A 335 -0.75 14.56 10.85
CA TRP A 335 -1.62 13.66 10.08
C TRP A 335 -1.12 13.54 8.63
N LEU A 336 -0.76 14.65 7.97
CA LEU A 336 -0.18 14.64 6.63
C LEU A 336 1.14 13.85 6.56
N VAL A 337 2.06 14.12 7.50
CA VAL A 337 3.38 13.45 7.53
C VAL A 337 3.25 11.95 7.78
N LEU A 338 2.31 11.52 8.63
CA LEU A 338 2.11 10.10 8.93
C LEU A 338 1.50 9.28 7.79
N HIS A 339 0.96 9.90 6.73
CA HIS A 339 0.54 9.14 5.55
C HIS A 339 1.73 8.59 4.76
N LEU A 340 2.89 9.24 4.80
CA LEU A 340 4.10 8.74 4.15
C LEU A 340 4.50 7.35 4.70
N PRO A 341 4.75 7.18 6.02
CA PRO A 341 5.06 5.86 6.56
C PRO A 341 3.88 4.89 6.46
N LEU A 342 2.62 5.35 6.51
CA LEU A 342 1.46 4.49 6.31
C LEU A 342 1.46 3.84 4.93
N HIS A 343 1.61 4.66 3.87
CA HIS A 343 1.62 4.16 2.50
C HIS A 343 2.83 3.26 2.24
N PHE A 344 3.98 3.59 2.82
CA PHE A 344 5.17 2.75 2.70
C PHE A 344 4.99 1.38 3.35
N ILE A 345 4.49 1.34 4.59
CA ILE A 345 4.22 0.07 5.29
C ILE A 345 3.14 -0.74 4.57
N MET A 346 2.15 -0.09 3.96
CA MET A 346 1.16 -0.77 3.15
C MET A 346 1.78 -1.47 1.94
N LEU A 347 2.74 -0.83 1.25
CA LEU A 347 3.47 -1.45 0.14
C LEU A 347 4.33 -2.63 0.60
N LEU A 348 5.04 -2.49 1.71
CA LEU A 348 5.83 -3.58 2.27
C LEU A 348 4.96 -4.75 2.75
N LEU A 349 3.79 -4.48 3.31
CA LEU A 349 2.82 -5.52 3.68
C LEU A 349 2.41 -6.33 2.44
N LEU A 350 2.07 -5.65 1.35
CA LEU A 350 1.65 -6.28 0.09
C LEU A 350 2.80 -7.07 -0.56
N SER A 351 4.02 -6.54 -0.55
CA SER A 351 5.21 -7.25 -1.02
C SER A 351 5.53 -8.48 -0.16
N GLY A 352 5.46 -8.36 1.17
CA GLY A 352 5.66 -9.48 2.08
C GLY A 352 4.62 -10.59 1.88
N MET A 353 3.37 -10.23 1.59
CA MET A 353 2.33 -11.21 1.23
C MET A 353 2.63 -11.94 -0.08
N LYS A 354 3.10 -11.22 -1.11
CA LYS A 354 3.55 -11.80 -2.38
C LYS A 354 4.66 -12.81 -2.12
N ASN A 355 5.72 -12.39 -1.43
CA ASN A 355 6.90 -13.20 -1.17
C ASN A 355 6.55 -14.46 -0.36
N ALA A 356 5.69 -14.33 0.66
CA ALA A 356 5.27 -15.48 1.47
C ALA A 356 4.43 -16.50 0.68
N THR A 357 3.63 -16.03 -0.28
CA THR A 357 2.85 -16.90 -1.17
C THR A 357 3.76 -17.67 -2.14
N ILE A 358 4.75 -16.97 -2.72
CA ILE A 358 5.73 -17.57 -3.62
C ILE A 358 6.56 -18.60 -2.87
N TYR A 359 7.07 -18.25 -1.69
CA TYR A 359 7.84 -19.13 -0.82
C TYR A 359 7.07 -20.43 -0.53
N GLY A 360 5.83 -20.32 -0.03
CA GLY A 360 5.04 -21.50 0.32
C GLY A 360 4.78 -22.42 -0.88
N ASN A 361 4.56 -21.87 -2.08
CA ASN A 361 4.39 -22.69 -3.28
C ASN A 361 5.70 -23.34 -3.74
N ILE A 362 6.77 -22.56 -3.88
CA ILE A 362 8.05 -23.06 -4.38
C ILE A 362 8.67 -24.06 -3.40
N GLY A 363 8.63 -23.79 -2.09
CA GLY A 363 9.14 -24.68 -1.05
C GLY A 363 8.46 -26.05 -1.09
N ASP A 364 7.12 -26.08 -1.07
CA ASP A 364 6.34 -27.33 -1.16
C ASP A 364 6.63 -28.10 -2.47
N ALA A 365 6.73 -27.37 -3.57
CA ALA A 365 6.94 -27.93 -4.91
C ALA A 365 8.33 -28.54 -5.08
N LEU A 366 9.37 -27.83 -4.62
CA LEU A 366 10.75 -28.29 -4.66
C LEU A 366 10.96 -29.44 -3.69
N GLY A 367 10.39 -29.39 -2.48
CA GLY A 367 10.43 -30.51 -1.54
C GLY A 367 9.79 -31.79 -2.11
N GLN A 368 8.65 -31.67 -2.80
CA GLN A 368 8.04 -32.78 -3.52
C GLN A 368 8.92 -33.28 -4.68
N THR A 369 9.58 -32.37 -5.40
CA THR A 369 10.49 -32.72 -6.50
C THR A 369 11.69 -33.51 -6.01
N LEU A 370 12.35 -33.06 -4.94
CA LEU A 370 13.48 -33.76 -4.32
C LEU A 370 13.06 -35.18 -3.88
N THR A 371 11.92 -35.29 -3.20
CA THR A 371 11.39 -36.58 -2.74
C THR A 371 11.07 -37.51 -3.91
N ASN A 372 10.39 -37.01 -4.95
CA ASN A 372 10.00 -37.81 -6.10
C ASN A 372 11.23 -38.24 -6.94
N ILE A 373 12.23 -37.38 -7.09
CA ILE A 373 13.49 -37.73 -7.78
C ILE A 373 14.22 -38.83 -7.01
N GLN A 374 14.27 -38.73 -5.68
CA GLN A 374 14.88 -39.76 -4.84
C GLN A 374 14.14 -41.10 -4.93
N ASP A 375 12.81 -41.10 -4.89
CA ASP A 375 11.98 -42.30 -5.08
C ASP A 375 12.23 -42.95 -6.45
N VAL A 376 12.26 -42.14 -7.52
CA VAL A 376 12.52 -42.62 -8.88
C VAL A 376 13.93 -43.20 -9.00
N ARG A 377 14.94 -42.53 -8.46
CA ARG A 377 16.34 -43.02 -8.44
C ARG A 377 16.45 -44.38 -7.75
N ILE A 378 15.85 -44.52 -6.57
CA ILE A 378 15.84 -45.79 -5.82
C ILE A 378 15.11 -46.89 -6.63
N ALA A 379 14.04 -46.55 -7.32
CA ALA A 379 13.31 -47.49 -8.17
C ALA A 379 14.09 -47.92 -9.43
N ILE A 380 14.88 -47.01 -10.04
CA ILE A 380 15.79 -47.35 -11.14
C ILE A 380 16.83 -48.37 -10.65
N GLN A 381 17.52 -48.06 -9.53
CA GLN A 381 18.54 -48.94 -8.95
C GLN A 381 17.98 -50.33 -8.61
N ASN A 382 16.76 -50.41 -8.08
CA ASN A 382 16.12 -51.66 -7.71
C ASN A 382 15.35 -52.34 -8.86
N GLN A 383 15.31 -51.74 -10.05
CA GLN A 383 14.52 -52.21 -11.20
C GLN A 383 13.01 -52.36 -10.91
N THR A 384 12.45 -51.47 -10.09
CA THR A 384 11.03 -51.47 -9.68
C THR A 384 10.30 -50.21 -10.15
N LEU A 385 10.56 -49.73 -11.37
CA LEU A 385 9.98 -48.49 -11.90
C LEU A 385 8.44 -48.45 -11.84
N ASP A 386 7.76 -49.58 -12.02
CA ASP A 386 6.30 -49.69 -11.92
C ASP A 386 5.74 -49.23 -10.56
N SER A 387 6.56 -49.23 -9.48
CA SER A 387 6.10 -48.78 -8.16
C SER A 387 6.06 -47.26 -8.00
N VAL A 388 6.67 -46.50 -8.92
CA VAL A 388 6.81 -45.03 -8.84
C VAL A 388 6.17 -44.31 -10.03
N ASP A 389 5.26 -44.97 -10.76
CA ASP A 389 4.57 -44.40 -11.92
C ASP A 389 3.91 -43.04 -11.64
N GLN A 390 3.34 -42.88 -10.44
CA GLN A 390 2.69 -41.64 -10.04
C GLN A 390 3.69 -40.50 -9.83
N GLN A 391 4.80 -40.76 -9.13
CA GLN A 391 5.88 -39.79 -8.90
C GLN A 391 6.54 -39.39 -10.21
N ASN A 392 6.83 -40.38 -11.06
CA ASN A 392 7.45 -40.15 -12.36
C ASN A 392 6.54 -39.32 -13.29
N TYR A 393 5.24 -39.63 -13.33
CA TYR A 393 4.27 -38.83 -14.08
C TYR A 393 4.14 -37.40 -13.54
N TRP A 394 4.15 -37.23 -12.22
CA TRP A 394 4.08 -35.92 -11.58
C TRP A 394 5.30 -35.06 -11.94
N LEU A 395 6.51 -35.63 -11.93
CA LEU A 395 7.75 -34.94 -12.32
C LEU A 395 7.67 -34.49 -13.79
N ALA A 396 7.32 -35.40 -14.69
CA ALA A 396 7.19 -35.09 -16.12
C ALA A 396 6.18 -33.96 -16.38
N LEU A 397 5.04 -33.97 -15.69
CA LEU A 397 4.01 -32.95 -15.86
C LEU A 397 4.41 -31.59 -15.28
N ASN A 398 5.08 -31.55 -14.13
CA ASN A 398 5.42 -30.29 -13.47
C ASN A 398 6.70 -29.66 -14.04
N LEU A 399 7.76 -30.45 -14.26
CA LEU A 399 8.99 -29.98 -14.90
C LEU A 399 8.75 -29.61 -16.37
N GLY A 400 7.76 -30.23 -17.04
CA GLY A 400 7.35 -29.82 -18.37
C GLY A 400 6.64 -28.45 -18.45
N LYS A 401 6.34 -27.80 -17.31
CA LYS A 401 5.80 -26.43 -17.28
C LYS A 401 6.89 -25.36 -17.18
N THR A 402 8.12 -25.76 -16.84
CA THR A 402 9.28 -24.88 -16.70
C THR A 402 10.15 -24.95 -17.95
N ASP A 403 10.88 -23.87 -18.24
CA ASP A 403 11.83 -23.82 -19.36
C ASP A 403 13.19 -24.36 -18.89
N ILE A 404 13.27 -25.67 -18.67
CA ILE A 404 14.52 -26.36 -18.30
C ILE A 404 15.27 -26.71 -19.59
N ASP A 405 16.58 -26.48 -19.61
CA ASP A 405 17.44 -26.76 -20.77
C ASP A 405 17.35 -28.23 -21.21
N THR A 406 17.42 -29.16 -20.27
CA THR A 406 17.25 -30.59 -20.52
C THR A 406 15.85 -31.06 -20.10
N PRO A 407 14.98 -31.48 -21.03
CA PRO A 407 13.65 -31.97 -20.67
C PRO A 407 13.71 -33.23 -19.80
N TYR A 408 12.88 -33.29 -18.76
CA TYR A 408 12.84 -34.42 -17.83
C TYR A 408 12.81 -35.84 -18.47
N PRO A 409 12.08 -36.10 -19.58
CA PRO A 409 12.12 -37.43 -20.20
C PRO A 409 13.50 -37.83 -20.75
N GLU A 410 14.29 -36.87 -21.22
CA GLU A 410 15.66 -37.09 -21.71
C GLU A 410 16.60 -37.35 -20.53
N GLU A 411 16.46 -36.56 -19.48
CA GLU A 411 17.23 -36.70 -18.24
C GLU A 411 16.94 -38.03 -17.52
N PHE A 412 15.67 -38.43 -17.45
CA PHE A 412 15.28 -39.73 -16.92
C PHE A 412 15.92 -40.89 -17.69
N ALA A 413 16.06 -40.77 -19.02
CA ALA A 413 16.74 -41.78 -19.83
C ALA A 413 18.25 -41.81 -19.54
N LEU A 414 18.86 -40.65 -19.29
CA LEU A 414 20.25 -40.53 -18.87
C LEU A 414 20.48 -41.19 -17.52
N TRP A 415 19.66 -40.92 -16.50
CA TRP A 415 19.77 -41.54 -15.17
C TRP A 415 19.64 -43.07 -15.22
N ASN A 416 18.73 -43.57 -16.05
CA ASN A 416 18.59 -45.00 -16.25
C ASN A 416 19.84 -45.60 -16.92
N ALA A 417 20.42 -44.92 -17.92
CA ALA A 417 21.64 -45.36 -18.58
C ALA A 417 22.86 -45.31 -17.66
N SER A 418 23.08 -44.19 -16.94
CA SER A 418 24.20 -43.99 -16.01
C SER A 418 24.16 -44.95 -14.83
N THR A 419 22.97 -45.36 -14.37
CA THR A 419 22.85 -46.36 -13.30
C THR A 419 23.38 -47.75 -13.71
N PHE A 420 23.23 -48.13 -14.98
CA PHE A 420 23.65 -49.46 -15.47
C PHE A 420 24.98 -49.46 -16.24
N ASP A 421 25.39 -48.32 -16.78
CA ASP A 421 26.63 -48.14 -17.54
C ASP A 421 27.31 -46.78 -17.25
N PRO A 422 27.80 -46.56 -16.02
CA PRO A 422 28.29 -45.24 -15.61
C PRO A 422 29.59 -44.82 -16.32
N GLN A 423 30.35 -45.74 -16.92
CA GLN A 423 31.60 -45.38 -17.61
C GLN A 423 31.35 -44.58 -18.89
N ASP A 424 30.27 -44.90 -19.61
CA ASP A 424 29.93 -44.25 -20.88
C ASP A 424 28.94 -43.09 -20.69
N PHE A 425 28.18 -43.07 -19.58
CA PHE A 425 27.08 -42.12 -19.35
C PHE A 425 27.23 -41.24 -18.10
N GLY A 426 28.33 -41.34 -17.34
CA GLY A 426 28.57 -40.49 -16.17
C GLY A 426 28.14 -41.11 -14.84
N ASP A 427 28.49 -40.44 -13.75
CA ASP A 427 28.13 -40.83 -12.39
C ASP A 427 26.68 -40.41 -12.07
N PRO A 428 25.78 -41.35 -11.72
CA PRO A 428 24.36 -41.06 -11.54
C PRO A 428 24.07 -40.08 -10.40
N ASP A 429 24.88 -40.04 -9.33
CA ASP A 429 24.64 -39.12 -8.22
C ASP A 429 25.08 -37.69 -8.56
N LEU A 430 26.14 -37.54 -9.37
CA LEU A 430 26.61 -36.23 -9.85
C LEU A 430 25.71 -35.65 -10.94
N GLU A 431 25.17 -36.48 -11.84
CA GLU A 431 24.18 -36.04 -12.85
C GLU A 431 22.91 -35.48 -12.17
N VAL A 432 22.39 -36.19 -11.15
CA VAL A 432 21.23 -35.73 -10.39
C VAL A 432 21.51 -34.40 -9.67
N ALA A 433 22.71 -34.24 -9.09
CA ALA A 433 23.11 -32.99 -8.43
C ALA A 433 23.14 -31.81 -9.41
N SER A 434 23.71 -32.01 -10.60
CA SER A 434 23.72 -30.99 -11.67
C SER A 434 22.30 -30.60 -12.09
N TYR A 435 21.44 -31.59 -12.33
CA TYR A 435 20.05 -31.36 -12.74
C TYR A 435 19.23 -30.64 -11.67
N PHE A 436 19.53 -30.80 -10.37
CA PHE A 436 18.89 -30.00 -9.32
C PHE A 436 19.16 -28.50 -9.50
N GLY A 437 20.40 -28.12 -9.84
CA GLY A 437 20.74 -26.73 -10.15
C GLY A 437 19.89 -26.17 -11.29
N GLU A 438 19.73 -26.94 -12.37
CA GLU A 438 18.89 -26.55 -13.52
C GLU A 438 17.41 -26.38 -13.15
N ILE A 439 16.84 -27.33 -12.39
CA ILE A 439 15.44 -27.25 -11.95
C ILE A 439 15.22 -25.98 -11.13
N PHE A 440 16.06 -25.71 -10.14
CA PHE A 440 15.90 -24.57 -9.24
C PHE A 440 16.00 -23.25 -10.01
N MET A 441 16.96 -23.14 -10.93
CA MET A 441 17.11 -21.95 -11.78
C MET A 441 15.94 -21.75 -12.74
N ALA A 442 15.43 -22.82 -13.36
CA ALA A 442 14.25 -22.73 -14.23
C ALA A 442 12.98 -22.36 -13.46
N VAL A 443 12.83 -22.86 -12.22
CA VAL A 443 11.75 -22.44 -11.33
C VAL A 443 11.90 -20.96 -10.99
N ALA A 444 13.10 -20.48 -10.63
CA ALA A 444 13.34 -19.07 -10.34
C ALA A 444 12.96 -18.15 -11.51
N ASP A 445 13.36 -18.52 -12.74
CA ASP A 445 13.03 -17.76 -13.94
C ASP A 445 11.52 -17.75 -14.22
N SER A 446 10.84 -18.89 -14.03
CA SER A 446 9.38 -18.99 -14.22
C SER A 446 8.57 -18.06 -13.30
N PHE A 447 9.10 -17.78 -12.10
CA PHE A 447 8.51 -16.86 -11.13
C PHE A 447 9.09 -15.44 -11.21
N GLN A 448 10.02 -15.16 -12.13
CA GLN A 448 10.72 -13.88 -12.31
C GLN A 448 11.42 -13.40 -11.03
N LEU A 449 12.10 -14.32 -10.34
CA LEU A 449 12.75 -14.03 -9.06
C LEU A 449 14.12 -13.40 -9.26
N GLU A 450 14.40 -12.34 -8.50
CA GLU A 450 15.74 -11.76 -8.40
C GLU A 450 16.55 -12.51 -7.33
N LEU A 451 17.45 -13.39 -7.77
CA LEU A 451 18.36 -14.14 -6.91
C LEU A 451 19.65 -13.33 -6.62
N SER A 452 20.28 -13.57 -5.47
CA SER A 452 21.57 -12.96 -5.14
C SER A 452 22.71 -13.50 -6.01
N ASP A 453 23.78 -12.71 -6.13
CA ASP A 453 25.01 -13.12 -6.83
C ASP A 453 25.63 -14.39 -6.23
N GLU A 454 25.43 -14.62 -4.93
CA GLU A 454 25.85 -15.84 -4.22
C GLU A 454 25.12 -17.07 -4.75
N VAL A 455 23.79 -17.03 -4.77
CA VAL A 455 22.95 -18.13 -5.31
C VAL A 455 23.27 -18.39 -6.77
N LEU A 456 23.45 -17.35 -7.59
CA LEU A 456 23.83 -17.50 -9.00
C LEU A 456 25.20 -18.17 -9.17
N THR A 457 26.17 -17.82 -8.31
CA THR A 457 27.50 -18.43 -8.33
C THR A 457 27.42 -19.90 -7.95
N LEU A 458 26.72 -20.22 -6.84
CA LEU A 458 26.51 -21.59 -6.37
C LEU A 458 25.76 -22.44 -7.40
N ALA A 459 24.72 -21.89 -8.03
CA ALA A 459 24.01 -22.54 -9.13
C ALA A 459 24.95 -22.86 -10.29
N SER A 460 25.77 -21.88 -10.69
CA SER A 460 26.71 -22.07 -11.80
C SER A 460 27.77 -23.14 -11.51
N THR A 461 28.24 -23.23 -10.26
CA THR A 461 29.17 -24.28 -9.85
C THR A 461 28.49 -25.65 -9.84
N LEU A 462 27.24 -25.73 -9.37
CA LEU A 462 26.48 -26.97 -9.28
C LEU A 462 26.11 -27.53 -10.66
N ILE A 463 25.59 -26.68 -11.56
CA ILE A 463 25.21 -27.07 -12.92
C ILE A 463 26.43 -27.52 -13.76
N ASN A 464 27.62 -27.00 -13.46
CA ASN A 464 28.85 -27.35 -14.17
C ASN A 464 29.73 -28.36 -13.40
N VAL A 465 29.17 -29.10 -12.44
CA VAL A 465 29.88 -30.19 -11.76
C VAL A 465 30.36 -31.21 -12.79
N ASN A 466 31.60 -31.70 -12.62
CA ASN A 466 32.13 -32.72 -13.50
C ASN A 466 31.47 -34.08 -13.20
N THR A 467 30.56 -34.52 -14.07
CA THR A 467 29.77 -35.74 -13.89
C THR A 467 30.49 -37.03 -14.35
N THR A 468 31.75 -36.95 -14.79
CA THR A 468 32.48 -38.14 -15.28
C THR A 468 32.66 -39.20 -14.18
N PHE A 469 32.39 -40.46 -14.51
CA PHE A 469 32.55 -41.56 -13.55
C PHE A 469 34.00 -41.84 -13.18
N ILE A 470 34.26 -41.89 -11.86
CA ILE A 470 35.57 -42.21 -11.29
C ILE A 470 35.59 -43.68 -10.86
N SER A 471 36.54 -44.44 -11.41
CA SER A 471 36.67 -45.88 -11.10
C SER A 471 37.22 -46.19 -9.71
N ASN A 472 37.91 -45.23 -9.08
CA ASN A 472 38.40 -45.34 -7.71
C ASN A 472 37.30 -44.98 -6.71
N ASP A 473 36.82 -45.97 -5.94
CA ASP A 473 35.69 -45.80 -5.01
C ASP A 473 35.94 -44.72 -3.93
N GLU A 474 37.17 -44.58 -3.41
CA GLU A 474 37.49 -43.58 -2.37
C GLU A 474 37.41 -42.16 -2.91
N GLU A 475 37.97 -41.94 -4.10
CA GLU A 475 37.98 -40.64 -4.79
C GLU A 475 36.58 -40.26 -5.31
N ARG A 476 35.83 -41.25 -5.81
CA ARG A 476 34.42 -41.08 -6.21
C ARG A 476 33.57 -40.65 -5.02
N ASN A 477 33.66 -41.36 -3.89
CA ASN A 477 32.87 -41.02 -2.71
C ASN A 477 33.21 -39.62 -2.17
N ASN A 478 34.48 -39.20 -2.20
CA ASN A 478 34.85 -37.83 -1.82
C ASN A 478 34.20 -36.80 -2.76
N THR A 479 34.24 -37.03 -4.07
CA THR A 479 33.63 -36.14 -5.07
C THR A 479 32.11 -36.05 -4.90
N ILE A 480 31.44 -37.18 -4.64
CA ILE A 480 30.00 -37.22 -4.37
C ILE A 480 29.65 -36.45 -3.08
N ASN A 481 30.44 -36.63 -2.01
CA ASN A 481 30.22 -35.90 -0.77
C ASN A 481 30.41 -34.39 -0.95
N GLU A 482 31.43 -33.96 -1.70
CA GLU A 482 31.65 -32.55 -2.04
C GLU A 482 30.49 -31.97 -2.86
N ALA A 483 29.96 -32.71 -3.83
CA ALA A 483 28.80 -32.29 -4.61
C ALA A 483 27.52 -32.21 -3.75
N GLN A 484 27.34 -33.14 -2.80
CA GLN A 484 26.21 -33.09 -1.85
C GLN A 484 26.30 -31.85 -0.95
N GLU A 485 27.48 -31.54 -0.42
CA GLU A 485 27.70 -30.33 0.38
C GLU A 485 27.37 -29.06 -0.44
N GLN A 486 27.75 -29.01 -1.72
CA GLN A 486 27.38 -27.92 -2.63
C GLN A 486 25.88 -27.83 -2.89
N VAL A 487 25.18 -28.96 -3.02
CA VAL A 487 23.71 -28.98 -3.16
C VAL A 487 23.06 -28.40 -1.91
N ASP A 488 23.50 -28.81 -0.72
CA ASP A 488 22.93 -28.34 0.55
C ASP A 488 23.19 -26.85 0.76
N GLU A 489 24.41 -26.37 0.46
CA GLU A 489 24.76 -24.94 0.49
C GLU A 489 23.92 -24.13 -0.51
N PHE A 490 23.76 -24.62 -1.73
CA PHE A 490 22.93 -23.99 -2.76
C PHE A 490 21.46 -23.91 -2.35
N ILE A 491 20.87 -25.02 -1.88
CA ILE A 491 19.46 -25.07 -1.46
C ILE A 491 19.24 -24.13 -0.27
N SER A 492 20.16 -24.11 0.70
CA SER A 492 20.12 -23.22 1.85
C SER A 492 20.12 -21.76 1.43
N ALA A 493 21.05 -21.36 0.55
CA ALA A 493 21.14 -20.00 0.04
C ALA A 493 19.89 -19.61 -0.76
N TYR A 494 19.40 -20.50 -1.63
CA TYR A 494 18.23 -20.29 -2.46
C TYR A 494 16.94 -20.08 -1.63
N ILE A 495 16.70 -20.95 -0.65
CA ILE A 495 15.54 -20.84 0.26
C ILE A 495 15.66 -19.57 1.11
N THR A 496 16.87 -19.23 1.56
CA THR A 496 17.12 -18.00 2.32
C THR A 496 16.73 -16.77 1.52
N ASP A 497 17.17 -16.64 0.27
CA ASP A 497 16.82 -15.51 -0.60
C ASP A 497 15.31 -15.38 -0.80
N LEU A 498 14.61 -16.50 -1.02
CA LEU A 498 13.15 -16.53 -1.11
C LEU A 498 12.48 -16.05 0.18
N ALA A 499 13.03 -16.45 1.33
CA ALA A 499 12.42 -16.18 2.64
C ALA A 499 12.67 -14.75 3.14
N GLN A 500 13.83 -14.15 2.83
CA GLN A 500 14.21 -12.81 3.34
C GLN A 500 13.16 -11.74 3.05
N GLY A 501 12.52 -11.80 1.87
CA GLY A 501 11.48 -10.86 1.47
C GLY A 501 10.21 -10.91 2.33
N THR A 502 10.06 -11.92 3.19
CA THR A 502 8.92 -12.09 4.09
C THR A 502 9.14 -11.48 5.48
N LEU A 503 10.38 -11.21 5.88
CA LEU A 503 10.75 -10.74 7.22
C LEU A 503 9.96 -9.49 7.67
N PHE A 504 9.64 -8.61 6.73
CA PHE A 504 8.93 -7.37 7.03
C PHE A 504 7.41 -7.52 7.14
N PHE A 505 6.85 -8.68 6.81
CA PHE A 505 5.41 -8.90 6.75
C PHE A 505 4.72 -8.68 8.10
N PHE A 506 5.17 -9.31 9.19
CA PHE A 506 4.57 -9.12 10.51
C PHE A 506 4.72 -7.69 11.07
N PRO A 507 5.92 -7.06 11.04
CA PRO A 507 6.08 -5.64 11.36
C PRO A 507 5.14 -4.72 10.58
N CYS A 508 4.98 -4.98 9.28
CA CYS A 508 4.16 -4.14 8.43
C CYS A 508 2.67 -4.35 8.67
N ALA A 509 2.22 -5.58 8.94
CA ALA A 509 0.84 -5.87 9.31
C ALA A 509 0.45 -5.13 10.62
N GLY A 510 1.26 -5.28 11.67
CA GLY A 510 1.04 -4.53 12.90
C GLY A 510 1.14 -3.01 12.70
N GLY A 511 2.15 -2.56 11.95
CA GLY A 511 2.42 -1.16 11.69
C GLY A 511 1.28 -0.45 10.95
N LEU A 512 0.64 -1.13 9.98
CA LEU A 512 -0.52 -0.63 9.26
C LEU A 512 -1.65 -0.28 10.24
N VAL A 513 -2.00 -1.21 11.13
CA VAL A 513 -3.09 -1.01 12.11
C VAL A 513 -2.72 0.07 13.12
N VAL A 514 -1.49 0.07 13.64
CA VAL A 514 -1.04 1.11 14.59
C VAL A 514 -1.11 2.50 13.97
N LEU A 515 -0.60 2.67 12.74
CA LEU A 515 -0.62 3.95 12.04
C LEU A 515 -2.05 4.37 11.67
N ALA A 516 -2.89 3.44 11.20
CA ALA A 516 -4.30 3.72 10.93
C ALA A 516 -5.04 4.19 12.20
N SER A 517 -4.88 3.47 13.33
CA SER A 517 -5.45 3.86 14.63
C SER A 517 -4.92 5.21 15.12
N LEU A 518 -3.65 5.54 14.86
CA LEU A 518 -3.07 6.85 15.19
C LEU A 518 -3.64 7.98 14.32
N LEU A 519 -3.81 7.75 13.02
CA LEU A 519 -4.41 8.72 12.09
C LEU A 519 -5.85 9.04 12.46
N VAL A 520 -6.64 8.04 12.87
CA VAL A 520 -8.00 8.23 13.40
C VAL A 520 -7.96 9.09 14.67
N LEU A 521 -7.06 8.80 15.61
CA LEU A 521 -6.90 9.54 16.86
C LEU A 521 -6.52 11.01 16.63
N LEU A 522 -5.66 11.30 15.65
CA LEU A 522 -5.25 12.65 15.29
C LEU A 522 -6.39 13.50 14.73
N ARG A 523 -7.37 12.86 14.09
CA ARG A 523 -8.56 13.52 13.56
C ARG A 523 -9.57 13.78 14.67
N ALA A 524 -9.90 12.77 15.49
CA ALA A 524 -10.78 12.96 16.63
C ALA A 524 -10.57 11.90 17.72
N ALA A 525 -10.83 12.32 18.96
CA ALA A 525 -10.75 11.43 20.11
C ALA A 525 -11.96 10.47 20.16
N PRO A 526 -11.73 9.21 20.59
CA PRO A 526 -12.80 8.26 20.91
C PRO A 526 -13.81 8.82 21.93
N LEU A 527 -15.10 8.54 21.74
CA LEU A 527 -16.17 8.92 22.67
C LEU A 527 -16.44 7.83 23.69
N GLY A 528 -16.23 8.14 24.97
CA GLY A 528 -16.55 7.22 26.07
C GLY A 528 -15.54 6.08 26.25
N ILE A 529 -15.69 5.36 27.37
CA ILE A 529 -14.70 4.37 27.82
C ILE A 529 -14.56 3.17 26.88
N TRP A 530 -15.66 2.74 26.25
CA TRP A 530 -15.69 1.57 25.36
C TRP A 530 -14.95 1.81 24.04
N MET A 531 -15.00 3.03 23.51
CA MET A 531 -14.24 3.36 22.30
C MET A 531 -12.75 3.53 22.59
N TRP A 532 -12.39 4.03 23.78
CA TRP A 532 -11.00 4.03 24.24
C TRP A 532 -10.46 2.62 24.48
N ALA A 533 -11.27 1.74 25.07
CA ALA A 533 -10.93 0.33 25.22
C ALA A 533 -10.71 -0.34 23.85
N ASN A 534 -11.58 -0.09 22.88
CA ASN A 534 -11.40 -0.61 21.51
C ASN A 534 -10.07 -0.14 20.90
N TRP A 535 -9.79 1.17 20.93
CA TRP A 535 -8.53 1.71 20.42
C TRP A 535 -7.31 1.10 21.13
N GLY A 536 -7.38 0.93 22.45
CA GLY A 536 -6.30 0.31 23.23
C GLY A 536 -6.06 -1.16 22.85
N ILE A 537 -7.12 -1.93 22.63
CA ILE A 537 -7.02 -3.33 22.19
C ILE A 537 -6.43 -3.42 20.77
N GLN A 538 -6.88 -2.56 19.85
CA GLN A 538 -6.34 -2.49 18.49
C GLN A 538 -4.83 -2.23 18.51
N VAL A 539 -4.40 -1.18 19.22
CA VAL A 539 -2.97 -0.83 19.32
C VAL A 539 -2.18 -1.93 20.02
N ALA A 540 -2.71 -2.56 21.07
CA ALA A 540 -2.02 -3.62 21.80
C ALA A 540 -1.79 -4.88 20.94
N LEU A 541 -2.83 -5.38 20.26
CA LEU A 541 -2.70 -6.55 19.39
C LEU A 541 -1.86 -6.26 18.15
N ALA A 542 -2.01 -5.07 17.56
CA ALA A 542 -1.19 -4.64 16.43
C ALA A 542 0.29 -4.48 16.83
N SER A 543 0.57 -3.94 18.01
CA SER A 543 1.94 -3.90 18.55
C SER A 543 2.48 -5.31 18.80
N GLY A 544 1.62 -6.25 19.22
CA GLY A 544 1.96 -7.67 19.32
C GLY A 544 2.43 -8.25 17.98
N LEU A 545 1.69 -7.98 16.89
CA LEU A 545 2.11 -8.35 15.53
C LEU A 545 3.44 -7.69 15.14
N CYS A 546 3.65 -6.41 15.48
CA CYS A 546 4.94 -5.76 15.22
C CYS A 546 6.10 -6.46 15.94
N LEU A 547 5.87 -6.87 17.18
CA LEU A 547 6.86 -7.55 18.01
C LEU A 547 7.21 -8.95 17.49
N LEU A 548 6.33 -9.59 16.71
CA LEU A 548 6.65 -10.87 16.09
C LEU A 548 7.82 -10.74 15.10
N GLY A 549 7.97 -9.61 14.40
CA GLY A 549 9.16 -9.42 13.53
C GLY A 549 10.45 -9.10 14.29
N PHE A 550 10.41 -8.88 15.60
CA PHE A 550 11.62 -8.83 16.42
C PHE A 550 12.04 -10.21 16.95
N LEU A 551 11.19 -11.24 16.80
CA LEU A 551 11.62 -12.62 17.02
C LEU A 551 12.67 -13.06 15.99
N ASP A 552 12.80 -12.30 14.90
CA ASP A 552 13.70 -12.58 13.77
C ASP A 552 15.06 -11.86 13.86
N VAL A 553 15.42 -11.30 15.03
CA VAL A 553 16.75 -10.70 15.23
C VAL A 553 17.73 -11.81 15.63
N GLY A 554 18.36 -12.45 14.65
CA GLY A 554 19.32 -13.56 14.80
C GLY A 554 20.07 -13.88 13.50
N ASN A 555 21.09 -14.75 13.56
CA ASN A 555 22.00 -15.09 12.44
C ASN A 555 21.23 -15.50 11.18
N GLN A 556 21.62 -14.95 10.03
CA GLN A 556 20.81 -14.88 8.80
C GLN A 556 20.91 -16.09 7.86
N GLU A 557 21.60 -17.15 8.26
CA GLU A 557 21.78 -18.35 7.43
C GLU A 557 20.82 -19.45 7.91
N LEU A 558 19.89 -19.86 7.04
CA LEU A 558 19.09 -21.07 7.24
C LEU A 558 19.96 -22.29 6.98
N ASN A 559 20.80 -22.67 7.95
CA ASN A 559 21.56 -23.90 7.82
C ASN A 559 20.60 -25.10 8.05
N ILE A 560 20.41 -25.91 7.00
CA ILE A 560 19.51 -27.08 6.95
C ILE A 560 19.80 -28.09 8.09
N ASP A 561 21.03 -28.08 8.61
CA ASP A 561 21.50 -28.95 9.69
C ASP A 561 21.49 -28.32 11.11
N SER A 562 21.11 -27.04 11.24
CA SER A 562 21.14 -26.35 12.54
C SER A 562 19.76 -26.23 13.18
N ASP A 563 19.61 -26.72 14.42
CA ASP A 563 18.41 -26.61 15.28
C ASP A 563 18.01 -25.15 15.65
N THR A 564 18.58 -24.14 15.00
CA THR A 564 18.36 -22.71 15.28
C THR A 564 17.74 -21.99 14.10
N GLU A 565 16.65 -22.52 13.56
CA GLU A 565 15.78 -21.80 12.63
C GLU A 565 15.16 -20.57 13.31
N LEU A 566 15.14 -19.43 12.61
CA LEU A 566 14.38 -18.28 13.08
C LEU A 566 12.90 -18.64 13.19
N THR A 567 12.25 -18.18 14.24
CA THR A 567 10.84 -18.48 14.49
C THR A 567 9.90 -18.02 13.37
N ALA A 568 10.13 -16.90 12.66
CA ALA A 568 9.27 -16.57 11.53
C ALA A 568 9.44 -17.52 10.35
N TYR A 569 10.65 -18.04 10.10
CA TYR A 569 10.86 -19.05 9.06
C TYR A 569 10.14 -20.34 9.40
N SER A 570 10.20 -20.80 10.65
CA SER A 570 9.39 -21.96 11.08
C SER A 570 7.86 -21.75 10.89
N VAL A 571 7.37 -20.52 11.06
CA VAL A 571 5.94 -20.18 10.83
C VAL A 571 5.63 -20.07 9.34
N LEU A 572 6.59 -19.62 8.55
CA LEU A 572 6.53 -19.52 7.10
C LEU A 572 6.52 -20.91 6.47
N ASP A 573 7.42 -21.80 6.88
CA ASP A 573 7.51 -23.21 6.49
C ASP A 573 6.25 -23.97 6.86
N ALA A 574 5.67 -23.68 8.02
CA ALA A 574 4.39 -24.27 8.41
C ALA A 574 3.19 -23.71 7.61
N GLY A 575 3.38 -22.72 6.73
CA GLY A 575 2.32 -22.08 5.95
C GLY A 575 1.37 -21.20 6.77
N TRP A 576 1.74 -20.84 8.01
CA TRP A 576 0.85 -20.14 8.95
C TRP A 576 0.98 -18.61 8.93
N MET A 577 1.91 -18.06 8.15
CA MET A 577 2.18 -16.62 8.13
C MET A 577 0.94 -15.78 7.75
N LEU A 578 0.35 -16.04 6.57
CA LEU A 578 -0.87 -15.35 6.10
C LEU A 578 -2.10 -15.67 6.97
N PRO A 579 -2.40 -16.96 7.29
CA PRO A 579 -3.50 -17.31 8.17
C PRO A 579 -3.46 -16.59 9.53
N LEU A 580 -2.29 -16.47 10.15
CA LEU A 580 -2.13 -15.82 11.46
C LEU A 580 -2.56 -14.36 11.42
N VAL A 581 -2.05 -13.59 10.45
CA VAL A 581 -2.44 -12.17 10.30
C VAL A 581 -3.91 -12.04 9.93
N ALA A 582 -4.42 -12.88 9.04
CA ALA A 582 -5.84 -12.88 8.66
C ALA A 582 -6.76 -13.14 9.88
N ILE A 583 -6.42 -14.10 10.74
CA ILE A 583 -7.16 -14.39 11.97
C ILE A 583 -7.10 -13.20 12.93
N VAL A 584 -5.92 -12.62 13.17
CA VAL A 584 -5.78 -11.47 14.07
C VAL A 584 -6.59 -10.27 13.55
N TYR A 585 -6.54 -9.99 12.25
CA TYR A 585 -7.32 -8.93 11.61
C TYR A 585 -8.83 -9.18 11.74
N ALA A 586 -9.29 -10.41 11.50
CA ALA A 586 -10.70 -10.77 11.68
C ALA A 586 -11.15 -10.59 13.14
N ILE A 587 -10.34 -11.02 14.11
CA ILE A 587 -10.59 -10.84 15.54
C ILE A 587 -10.70 -9.34 15.87
N LEU A 588 -9.80 -8.51 15.36
CA LEU A 588 -9.81 -7.06 15.58
C LEU A 588 -11.11 -6.41 15.08
N ILE A 589 -11.58 -6.78 13.90
CA ILE A 589 -12.84 -6.29 13.33
C ILE A 589 -14.04 -6.73 14.18
N ILE A 590 -14.05 -8.00 14.62
CA ILE A 590 -15.11 -8.53 15.49
C ILE A 590 -15.13 -7.81 16.84
N ILE A 591 -13.97 -7.57 17.44
CA ILE A 591 -13.85 -6.82 18.71
C ILE A 591 -14.39 -5.41 18.53
N GLU A 592 -14.01 -4.72 17.46
CA GLU A 592 -14.49 -3.37 17.17
C GLU A 592 -16.02 -3.31 17.07
N TYR A 593 -16.63 -4.24 16.34
CA TYR A 593 -18.08 -4.33 16.22
C TYR A 593 -18.76 -4.56 17.58
N ASN A 594 -18.24 -5.47 18.40
CA ASN A 594 -18.76 -5.74 19.73
C ASN A 594 -18.63 -4.53 20.68
N MET A 595 -17.51 -3.80 20.60
CA MET A 595 -17.29 -2.60 21.41
C MET A 595 -18.23 -1.46 21.00
N LEU A 596 -18.51 -1.29 19.71
CA LEU A 596 -19.49 -0.32 19.21
C LEU A 596 -20.92 -0.66 19.67
N LEU A 597 -21.28 -1.94 19.66
CA LEU A 597 -22.54 -2.43 20.22
C LEU A 597 -22.68 -2.12 21.71
N LEU A 598 -21.63 -2.36 22.50
CA LEU A 598 -21.60 -2.06 23.93
C LEU A 598 -21.71 -0.56 24.19
N ALA A 599 -20.96 0.26 23.43
CA ALA A 599 -21.06 1.72 23.49
C ALA A 599 -22.50 2.19 23.22
N LYS A 600 -23.18 1.62 22.20
CA LYS A 600 -24.59 1.91 21.89
C LYS A 600 -25.56 1.54 23.01
N ARG A 601 -25.34 0.41 23.69
CA ARG A 601 -26.23 -0.07 24.77
C ARG A 601 -26.09 0.72 26.07
N MET A 602 -24.91 1.26 26.35
CA MET A 602 -24.60 1.94 27.60
C MET A 602 -24.66 3.47 27.51
N ASP A 603 -25.09 4.04 26.38
CA ASP A 603 -25.29 5.49 26.27
C ASP A 603 -26.42 5.95 27.24
N PRO A 604 -26.10 6.79 28.24
CA PRO A 604 -27.07 7.23 29.26
C PRO A 604 -28.31 7.91 28.69
N HIS A 605 -28.19 8.58 27.54
CA HIS A 605 -29.29 9.34 26.94
C HIS A 605 -30.42 8.42 26.45
N ARG A 606 -30.09 7.23 25.96
CA ARG A 606 -31.08 6.25 25.52
C ARG A 606 -31.80 5.57 26.69
N ARG A 607 -31.07 5.29 27.78
CA ARG A 607 -31.69 4.76 29.02
C ARG A 607 -32.74 5.71 29.57
N ASN A 608 -32.48 7.02 29.49
CA ASN A 608 -33.42 8.04 29.95
C ASN A 608 -34.62 8.22 29.00
N ALA A 609 -34.44 8.06 27.69
CA ALA A 609 -35.54 8.09 26.72
C ALA A 609 -36.44 6.83 26.80
N GLU A 610 -35.86 5.66 27.04
CA GLU A 610 -36.60 4.42 27.29
C GLU A 610 -37.32 4.45 28.66
N SER A 611 -36.77 5.12 29.68
CA SER A 611 -37.49 5.30 30.96
C SER A 611 -38.59 6.35 30.90
N GLU A 612 -38.39 7.47 30.21
CA GLU A 612 -39.41 8.52 30.03
C GLU A 612 -40.61 8.03 29.19
N SER A 613 -40.39 7.19 28.18
CA SER A 613 -41.47 6.58 27.39
C SER A 613 -42.26 5.50 28.15
N VAL A 614 -41.63 4.84 29.13
CA VAL A 614 -42.30 3.87 30.02
C VAL A 614 -43.07 4.57 31.14
N GLU A 615 -42.56 5.67 31.69
CA GLU A 615 -43.27 6.47 32.71
C GLU A 615 -44.41 7.32 32.10
N GLY A 616 -44.25 7.82 30.86
CA GLY A 616 -45.31 8.53 30.14
C GLY A 616 -46.47 7.65 29.65
N GLY A 617 -46.27 6.32 29.60
CA GLY A 617 -47.31 5.34 29.24
C GLY A 617 -48.18 4.88 30.41
N GLY A 618 -47.91 5.37 31.63
CA GLY A 618 -48.38 4.74 32.86
C GLY A 618 -49.06 5.64 33.88
N SER A 619 -49.62 6.80 33.52
CA SER A 619 -50.52 7.54 34.43
C SER A 619 -51.27 8.68 33.73
N GLU A 620 -52.39 8.37 33.06
CA GLU A 620 -53.50 9.33 32.93
C GLU A 620 -54.78 8.58 32.52
N ARG A 621 -55.45 8.00 33.51
CA ARG A 621 -56.82 7.49 33.37
C ARG A 621 -57.64 7.89 34.59
N ALA A 622 -57.98 9.18 34.68
CA ALA A 622 -59.20 9.70 35.33
C ALA A 622 -59.19 11.23 35.30
N ASP A 623 -60.06 11.79 34.45
CA ASP A 623 -61.01 12.87 34.76
C ASP A 623 -61.19 13.85 33.59
N THR A 624 -62.07 13.44 32.69
CA THR A 624 -62.79 14.33 31.78
C THR A 624 -63.59 15.36 32.56
N ALA A 625 -63.07 16.57 32.66
CA ALA A 625 -63.85 17.77 33.00
C ALA A 625 -63.76 18.77 31.85
N LEU A 626 -64.84 18.82 31.05
CA LEU A 626 -65.11 19.87 30.07
C LEU A 626 -64.97 21.26 30.69
N LYS A 627 -64.21 22.16 30.02
CA LYS A 627 -64.40 23.60 30.15
C LYS A 627 -64.56 24.26 28.76
N PRO A 628 -65.41 25.29 28.66
CA PRO A 628 -66.10 25.63 27.43
C PRO A 628 -65.36 26.64 26.54
N MET A 629 -65.66 26.52 25.25
CA MET A 629 -65.32 27.43 24.15
C MET A 629 -65.76 28.88 24.45
N GLN A 630 -64.82 29.84 24.41
CA GLN A 630 -65.14 31.26 24.42
C GLN A 630 -65.19 31.83 22.99
N LEU A 631 -66.39 32.21 22.58
CA LEU A 631 -66.68 33.06 21.43
C LEU A 631 -66.50 34.53 21.83
N HIS A 632 -65.72 35.29 21.06
CA HIS A 632 -65.86 36.74 20.94
C HIS A 632 -65.92 37.14 19.46
N SER A 633 -66.87 38.03 19.17
CA SER A 633 -67.42 38.30 17.84
C SER A 633 -66.99 39.66 17.26
N ARG A 634 -67.09 39.75 15.92
CA ARG A 634 -67.36 40.95 15.07
C ARG A 634 -66.19 41.94 14.89
N ASN A 635 -65.95 42.56 13.72
CA ASN A 635 -66.78 42.84 12.54
C ASN A 635 -65.90 43.34 11.35
N GLY A 636 -66.41 43.22 10.12
CA GLY A 636 -66.16 44.12 8.97
C GLY A 636 -65.13 43.66 7.93
N SER A 637 -65.49 42.98 6.84
CA SER A 637 -66.14 43.42 5.58
C SER A 637 -65.15 43.80 4.46
N GLY A 638 -65.10 42.96 3.42
CA GLY A 638 -64.46 43.22 2.13
C GLY A 638 -64.79 42.11 1.11
N LEU A 639 -65.73 42.41 0.21
CA LEU A 639 -66.14 41.72 -1.04
C LEU A 639 -64.92 41.34 -1.93
N VAL A 640 -64.87 40.38 -2.89
CA VAL A 640 -65.84 39.60 -3.69
C VAL A 640 -65.09 38.56 -4.58
N ALA A 641 -65.85 37.57 -5.08
CA ALA A 641 -65.71 36.77 -6.32
C ALA A 641 -64.87 35.46 -6.40
N VAL A 642 -65.66 34.41 -6.64
CA VAL A 642 -65.49 33.08 -7.25
C VAL A 642 -64.60 33.04 -8.52
N GLY A 643 -63.85 31.93 -8.67
CA GLY A 643 -63.30 31.46 -9.96
C GLY A 643 -62.40 30.23 -9.82
N ASP A 644 -62.85 29.10 -10.38
CA ASP A 644 -62.23 27.78 -10.37
C ASP A 644 -60.79 27.73 -10.92
N SER A 645 -59.93 26.90 -10.31
CA SER A 645 -59.06 25.92 -11.00
C SER A 645 -58.06 25.25 -10.04
N ILE A 646 -58.06 23.92 -10.05
CA ILE A 646 -57.12 23.02 -9.37
C ILE A 646 -55.73 23.14 -10.03
N PRO A 647 -54.63 22.93 -9.27
CA PRO A 647 -53.55 22.12 -9.83
C PRO A 647 -53.09 20.99 -8.91
N VAL A 648 -52.91 19.85 -9.58
CA VAL A 648 -52.40 18.55 -9.13
C VAL A 648 -50.88 18.61 -8.94
N ALA A 649 -50.39 17.85 -7.97
CA ALA A 649 -48.98 17.64 -7.65
C ALA A 649 -48.20 16.93 -8.79
N GLN A 650 -46.95 17.37 -9.04
CA GLN A 650 -45.95 16.57 -9.76
C GLN A 650 -44.56 16.75 -9.13
N MET A 651 -43.93 15.62 -8.82
CA MET A 651 -42.49 15.47 -8.51
C MET A 651 -41.64 15.75 -9.76
N PRO A 652 -40.37 16.16 -9.63
CA PRO A 652 -39.41 16.03 -10.71
C PRO A 652 -38.41 14.89 -10.51
N SER A 653 -38.28 14.12 -11.59
CA SER A 653 -37.39 12.99 -11.88
C SER A 653 -36.00 13.44 -12.39
N ARG A 654 -35.07 12.47 -12.38
CA ARG A 654 -33.66 12.46 -12.83
C ARG A 654 -33.39 12.97 -14.27
N PRO A 655 -32.12 13.32 -14.61
CA PRO A 655 -31.75 14.03 -15.84
C PRO A 655 -31.46 13.12 -17.05
N LEU A 656 -31.72 13.67 -18.25
CA LEU A 656 -31.39 13.11 -19.57
C LEU A 656 -29.99 13.53 -20.05
N TYR A 657 -29.31 12.59 -20.72
CA TYR A 657 -28.14 12.82 -21.58
C TYR A 657 -28.58 13.40 -22.94
N LEU A 658 -27.75 14.29 -23.51
CA LEU A 658 -27.88 14.84 -24.86
C LEU A 658 -26.80 14.21 -25.76
N GLU A 659 -27.23 13.51 -26.82
CA GLU A 659 -26.45 13.29 -28.04
C GLU A 659 -26.58 14.52 -28.94
N TYR A 660 -25.49 14.87 -29.63
CA TYR A 660 -25.48 15.85 -30.72
C TYR A 660 -25.09 15.15 -32.03
N ASP A 661 -25.83 15.53 -33.07
CA ASP A 661 -25.65 15.21 -34.50
C ASP A 661 -24.23 15.46 -35.04
#